data_AF-A0A965W0S0-F1
#
_entry.id   AF-A0A965W0S0-F1
#
_cell.length_a   1.000
_cell.length_b   1.000
_cell.length_c   1.000
_cell.angle_alpha   90.00
_cell.angle_beta   90.00
_cell.angle_gamma   90.00
#
_symmetry.space_group_name_H-M   'P 1'
#
loop_
_entity.id
_entity.type
_entity.pdbx_description
1 polymer ?
#
loop_
_entity_poly.entity_id
_entity_poly.type
_entity_poly.pdbx_seq_one_letter_code
_entity_poly.pdbx_strand_id
1 'polypeptide(L)'
;MKNKLSTLLLLFVFGPYVIFSQDFKCGLNNKLAQLYAEDPQLEKDHEDLFKNGYQKVKRGDAKMVIFTIPIVFHIIHYNGSENITDAQVYDQVAILNRDYRLLNADTSIVIPEFKQLYADVGIEFKLATKDPYGNCTNGIEHIFSHETFQGDDYSKLNQWHRSNYLNVWVVDKMENGVAGYAFYPTAVDGGNFFRDGVIILNNYIGSIGTSNLNNSRALTHEIGHYLGLSHTWGSTNNPGVGCGDDYMEDTPITKGSNLVCDLTMQVCNPGIIENVQNYMEYSYCSRMFTIDQASAMRNIIQGESGNRNMLITDSTKVITGIDLTTPPTCIPIADYKSSLRMICQGETIQLTDQSYNAPVLSRQWTVSDGTASSLTSATPTVTFNTPGYKTIRLVVTNATGTDSLEMYNYIYVSPQWADFTGPASIDFENEVANNFIVDNPEFNNGNFELISSNGYNNSRCYRLDNFKDVSGATQYSPAYFYNNRLGGTVDALTTPSFDFATTTNVEVSFKYAYATNAIELADMTEVLKVYSSKNCGQSWTLRKTITGAELVTAGSFGYQNFVPNSNNFWRTASFTVPTTVQDAHTRFKFEFTASDFANNLYLDDINVGGILEVSPIELGNDFTVYPNPSSTEDEITVSFYNDAHPSKVVLYDAIGNVIAQFEITNLNQEINLNISKNLNLDAGCYFVAKESKTGLSSKRIVVIKK
;
A
#
# COMPACT_ATOMS: atom_id res chain seq x y z
N MET A 1 40.52 0.07 -46.90
CA MET A 1 40.36 -0.74 -45.67
C MET A 1 39.04 -0.33 -45.02
N LYS A 2 38.11 -1.29 -44.90
CA LYS A 2 36.76 -1.07 -44.36
C LYS A 2 36.83 -1.16 -42.83
N ASN A 3 36.52 -0.08 -42.11
CA ASN A 3 36.30 -0.14 -40.66
C ASN A 3 34.81 -0.30 -40.37
N LYS A 4 34.48 -1.40 -39.69
CA LYS A 4 33.14 -1.80 -39.27
C LYS A 4 32.70 -1.01 -38.04
N LEU A 5 31.53 -0.38 -38.11
CA LEU A 5 30.72 0.04 -36.97
C LEU A 5 30.22 -1.22 -36.24
N SER A 6 30.46 -1.34 -34.93
CA SER A 6 29.80 -2.34 -34.09
C SER A 6 28.87 -1.58 -33.13
N THR A 7 27.57 -1.78 -33.31
CA THR A 7 26.52 -1.19 -32.47
C THR A 7 26.27 -2.18 -31.33
N LEU A 8 26.53 -1.77 -30.09
CA LEU A 8 26.31 -2.58 -28.89
C LEU A 8 24.82 -2.46 -28.51
N LEU A 9 24.05 -3.48 -28.85
CA LEU A 9 22.64 -3.62 -28.46
C LEU A 9 22.59 -4.09 -26.98
N LEU A 10 22.20 -3.22 -26.06
CA LEU A 10 21.87 -3.61 -24.69
C LEU A 10 20.58 -4.45 -24.69
N LEU A 11 20.73 -5.76 -24.54
CA LEU A 11 19.63 -6.68 -24.22
C LEU A 11 19.24 -6.48 -22.76
N PHE A 12 18.09 -5.84 -22.51
CA PHE A 12 17.40 -5.93 -21.23
C PHE A 12 16.89 -7.38 -21.07
N VAL A 13 17.52 -8.14 -20.18
CA VAL A 13 17.01 -9.43 -19.72
C VAL A 13 15.85 -9.15 -18.77
N PHE A 14 14.63 -9.13 -19.30
CA PHE A 14 13.43 -9.28 -18.49
C PHE A 14 13.43 -10.71 -17.94
N GLY A 15 13.72 -10.86 -16.65
CA GLY A 15 13.46 -12.12 -15.95
C GLY A 15 11.96 -12.42 -15.98
N PRO A 16 11.54 -13.68 -16.19
CA PRO A 16 10.14 -14.03 -16.12
C PRO A 16 9.66 -13.84 -14.69
N TYR A 17 8.77 -12.87 -14.47
CA TYR A 17 7.90 -12.86 -13.31
C TYR A 17 7.01 -14.09 -13.42
N VAL A 18 7.29 -15.11 -12.61
CA VAL A 18 6.36 -16.23 -12.41
C VAL A 18 5.23 -15.69 -11.56
N ILE A 19 4.13 -15.30 -12.20
CA ILE A 19 2.86 -15.07 -11.52
C ILE A 19 2.37 -16.45 -11.10
N PHE A 20 2.45 -16.76 -9.81
CA PHE A 20 1.74 -17.92 -9.27
C PHE A 20 0.25 -17.64 -9.36
N SER A 21 -0.43 -18.31 -10.30
CA SER A 21 -1.89 -18.42 -10.25
C SER A 21 -2.24 -19.18 -8.97
N GLN A 22 -2.97 -18.56 -8.05
CA GLN A 22 -3.57 -19.29 -6.94
C GLN A 22 -4.68 -20.17 -7.50
N ASP A 23 -4.69 -21.45 -7.16
CA ASP A 23 -5.78 -22.37 -7.52
C ASP A 23 -7.08 -21.97 -6.80
N PHE A 24 -8.22 -22.11 -7.47
CA PHE A 24 -9.53 -21.70 -6.98
C PHE A 24 -9.91 -22.59 -5.81
N LYS A 25 -9.97 -21.99 -4.62
CA LYS A 25 -10.51 -22.63 -3.42
C LYS A 25 -11.48 -21.64 -2.80
N CYS A 26 -12.76 -21.97 -2.73
CA CYS A 26 -13.71 -21.19 -1.94
C CYS A 26 -13.39 -21.35 -0.44
N GLY A 27 -13.45 -20.23 0.28
CA GLY A 27 -13.18 -20.15 1.71
C GLY A 27 -14.38 -20.42 2.60
N LEU A 28 -15.56 -20.69 2.04
CA LEU A 28 -16.81 -20.80 2.80
C LEU A 28 -16.72 -21.85 3.92
N ASN A 29 -16.24 -23.05 3.62
CA ASN A 29 -16.17 -24.13 4.62
C ASN A 29 -15.29 -23.74 5.82
N ASN A 30 -14.17 -23.05 5.57
CA ASN A 30 -13.28 -22.56 6.63
C ASN A 30 -13.99 -21.51 7.50
N LYS A 31 -14.78 -20.63 6.88
CA LYS A 31 -15.53 -19.59 7.57
C LYS A 31 -16.72 -20.10 8.36
N LEU A 32 -17.48 -21.04 7.80
CA LEU A 32 -18.57 -21.67 8.53
C LEU A 32 -18.05 -22.51 9.69
N ALA A 33 -16.93 -23.21 9.53
CA ALA A 33 -16.33 -23.94 10.65
C ALA A 33 -15.98 -23.02 11.84
N GLN A 34 -15.50 -21.80 11.56
CA GLN A 34 -15.28 -20.77 12.59
C GLN A 34 -16.61 -20.34 13.23
N LEU A 35 -17.62 -19.97 12.41
CA LEU A 35 -18.92 -19.55 12.92
C LEU A 35 -19.66 -20.65 13.70
N TYR A 36 -19.59 -21.90 13.26
CA TYR A 36 -20.26 -23.03 13.93
C TYR A 36 -19.56 -23.40 15.23
N ALA A 37 -18.25 -23.11 15.36
CA ALA A 37 -17.57 -23.22 16.65
C ALA A 37 -18.06 -22.16 17.65
N GLU A 38 -18.48 -20.98 17.18
CA GLU A 38 -19.06 -19.90 17.99
C GLU A 38 -20.56 -20.14 18.27
N ASP A 39 -21.32 -20.54 17.25
CA ASP A 39 -22.75 -20.83 17.31
C ASP A 39 -23.10 -22.10 16.48
N PRO A 40 -23.11 -23.28 17.11
CA PRO A 40 -23.45 -24.54 16.45
C PRO A 40 -24.88 -24.60 15.87
N GLN A 41 -25.80 -23.71 16.29
CA GLN A 41 -27.17 -23.71 15.80
C GLN A 41 -27.26 -23.29 14.33
N LEU A 42 -26.30 -22.49 13.85
CA LEU A 42 -26.26 -22.01 12.46
C LEU A 42 -26.13 -23.15 11.43
N GLU A 43 -25.46 -24.25 11.78
CA GLU A 43 -25.34 -25.43 10.92
C GLU A 43 -26.71 -26.07 10.71
N LYS A 44 -27.46 -26.25 11.79
CA LYS A 44 -28.81 -26.81 11.76
C LYS A 44 -29.79 -25.87 11.06
N ASP A 45 -29.67 -24.56 11.28
CA ASP A 45 -30.51 -23.57 10.62
C ASP A 45 -30.28 -23.58 9.10
N HIS A 46 -29.03 -23.75 8.65
CA HIS A 46 -28.72 -23.92 7.24
C HIS A 46 -29.33 -25.21 6.68
N GLU A 47 -29.17 -26.35 7.35
CA GLU A 47 -29.80 -27.60 6.94
C GLU A 47 -31.32 -27.48 6.86
N ASP A 48 -31.95 -26.84 7.84
CA ASP A 48 -33.40 -26.65 7.90
C ASP A 48 -33.85 -25.69 6.80
N LEU A 49 -33.12 -24.60 6.54
CA LEU A 49 -33.39 -23.70 5.40
C LEU A 49 -33.31 -24.45 4.08
N PHE A 50 -32.30 -25.30 3.90
CA PHE A 50 -32.11 -26.06 2.68
C PHE A 50 -33.20 -27.12 2.48
N LYS A 51 -33.54 -27.89 3.53
CA LYS A 51 -34.63 -28.88 3.51
C LYS A 51 -35.99 -28.23 3.27
N ASN A 52 -36.24 -27.04 3.84
CA ASN A 52 -37.50 -26.31 3.67
C ASN A 52 -37.57 -25.58 2.32
N GLY A 53 -36.43 -25.10 1.81
CA GLY A 53 -36.28 -24.53 0.48
C GLY A 53 -36.35 -25.56 -0.63
N TYR A 54 -36.03 -26.83 -0.34
CA TYR A 54 -36.26 -28.00 -1.19
C TYR A 54 -37.76 -28.37 -1.22
N GLN A 55 -38.57 -27.56 -1.90
CA GLN A 55 -39.91 -27.92 -2.31
C GLN A 55 -39.91 -28.05 -3.83
N LYS A 56 -40.08 -29.27 -4.36
CA LYS A 56 -40.21 -29.51 -5.81
C LYS A 56 -41.32 -28.62 -6.36
N VAL A 57 -40.95 -27.57 -7.09
CA VAL A 57 -41.94 -26.80 -7.84
C VAL A 57 -42.43 -27.72 -8.96
N LYS A 58 -43.68 -28.17 -8.86
CA LYS A 58 -44.33 -28.87 -9.98
C LYS A 58 -44.31 -27.92 -11.17
N ARG A 59 -43.71 -28.37 -12.28
CA ARG A 59 -43.68 -27.67 -13.56
C ARG A 59 -45.12 -27.39 -13.99
N GLY A 60 -45.62 -26.19 -13.69
CA GLY A 60 -46.85 -25.66 -14.26
C GLY A 60 -46.50 -24.79 -15.47
N ASP A 61 -47.41 -24.66 -16.42
CA ASP A 61 -47.30 -23.81 -17.62
C ASP A 61 -47.24 -22.30 -17.32
N ALA A 62 -46.91 -21.91 -16.09
CA ALA A 62 -46.74 -20.53 -15.69
C ALA A 62 -45.43 -19.96 -16.26
N LYS A 63 -45.52 -18.78 -16.87
CA LYS A 63 -44.36 -18.03 -17.36
C LYS A 63 -43.37 -17.82 -16.21
N MET A 64 -42.11 -18.23 -16.39
CA MET A 64 -41.05 -18.06 -15.39
C MET A 64 -40.89 -16.58 -15.02
N VAL A 65 -40.93 -16.29 -13.72
CA VAL A 65 -40.65 -14.94 -13.18
C VAL A 65 -39.14 -14.76 -13.09
N ILE A 66 -38.63 -13.71 -13.72
CA ILE A 66 -37.22 -13.33 -13.61
C ILE A 66 -37.05 -12.46 -12.37
N PHE A 67 -36.18 -12.90 -11.46
CA PHE A 67 -35.75 -12.10 -10.31
C PHE A 67 -34.53 -11.28 -10.70
N THR A 68 -34.60 -9.96 -10.54
CA THR A 68 -33.47 -9.06 -10.83
C THR A 68 -32.89 -8.54 -9.53
N ILE A 69 -31.62 -8.82 -9.28
CA ILE A 69 -30.89 -8.45 -8.07
C ILE A 69 -30.03 -7.20 -8.36
N PRO A 70 -30.16 -6.12 -7.59
CA PRO A 70 -29.21 -5.01 -7.62
C PRO A 70 -27.87 -5.47 -7.05
N ILE A 71 -26.79 -5.26 -7.80
CA ILE A 71 -25.42 -5.62 -7.38
C ILE A 71 -24.54 -4.37 -7.33
N VAL A 72 -23.64 -4.32 -6.35
CA VAL A 72 -22.62 -3.27 -6.20
C VAL A 72 -21.26 -3.92 -6.00
N PHE A 73 -20.23 -3.35 -6.61
CA PHE A 73 -18.83 -3.79 -6.47
C PHE A 73 -18.03 -2.76 -5.69
N HIS A 74 -17.30 -3.23 -4.68
CA HIS A 74 -16.40 -2.45 -3.84
C HIS A 74 -14.97 -2.89 -4.16
N ILE A 75 -14.28 -2.15 -5.03
CA ILE A 75 -12.90 -2.43 -5.43
C ILE A 75 -11.97 -1.85 -4.38
N ILE A 76 -11.46 -2.69 -3.48
CA ILE A 76 -10.50 -2.25 -2.46
C ILE A 76 -9.11 -2.38 -3.05
N HIS A 77 -8.37 -1.28 -3.08
CA HIS A 77 -7.06 -1.23 -3.69
C HIS A 77 -6.05 -0.43 -2.89
N TYR A 78 -4.79 -0.73 -3.11
CA TYR A 78 -3.66 0.07 -2.65
C TYR A 78 -2.84 0.57 -3.84
N ASN A 79 -3.57 1.02 -4.87
CA ASN A 79 -3.06 1.58 -6.13
C ASN A 79 -2.31 0.60 -7.05
N GLY A 80 -2.38 -0.70 -6.77
CA GLY A 80 -1.82 -1.77 -7.59
C GLY A 80 -2.77 -2.28 -8.68
N SER A 81 -2.52 -3.51 -9.15
CA SER A 81 -3.31 -4.16 -10.21
C SER A 81 -4.72 -4.56 -9.75
N GLU A 82 -4.92 -4.71 -8.44
CA GLU A 82 -6.20 -4.98 -7.81
C GLU A 82 -7.23 -3.85 -8.01
N ASN A 83 -6.77 -2.65 -8.39
CA ASN A 83 -7.65 -1.56 -8.84
C ASN A 83 -8.21 -1.85 -10.25
N ILE A 84 -9.06 -2.87 -10.38
CA ILE A 84 -9.58 -3.36 -11.66
C ILE A 84 -10.47 -2.33 -12.35
N THR A 85 -10.48 -2.35 -13.68
CA THR A 85 -11.28 -1.42 -14.47
C THR A 85 -12.79 -1.73 -14.39
N ASP A 86 -13.64 -0.72 -14.50
CA ASP A 86 -15.09 -0.85 -14.73
C ASP A 86 -15.44 -1.89 -15.82
N ALA A 87 -14.66 -1.93 -16.91
CA ALA A 87 -14.89 -2.87 -18.01
C ALA A 87 -14.80 -4.34 -17.57
N GLN A 88 -13.90 -4.65 -16.62
CA GLN A 88 -13.76 -5.99 -16.05
C GLN A 88 -14.97 -6.34 -15.17
N VAL A 89 -15.52 -5.37 -14.43
CA VAL A 89 -16.76 -5.55 -13.67
C VAL A 89 -17.97 -5.74 -14.59
N TYR A 90 -18.11 -4.93 -15.65
CA TYR A 90 -19.18 -5.09 -16.64
C TYR A 90 -19.14 -6.46 -17.32
N ASP A 91 -17.94 -6.95 -17.64
CA ASP A 91 -17.73 -8.30 -18.16
C ASP A 91 -18.20 -9.38 -17.16
N GLN A 92 -17.86 -9.23 -15.87
CA GLN A 92 -18.33 -10.15 -14.83
C GLN A 92 -19.87 -10.16 -14.71
N VAL A 93 -20.52 -9.00 -14.73
CA VAL A 93 -21.99 -8.93 -14.66
C VAL A 93 -22.64 -9.57 -15.89
N ALA A 94 -22.03 -9.45 -17.07
CA ALA A 94 -22.47 -10.18 -18.26
C ALA A 94 -22.32 -11.69 -18.09
N ILE A 95 -21.24 -12.16 -17.47
CA ILE A 95 -21.00 -13.58 -17.17
C ILE A 95 -22.01 -14.13 -16.15
N LEU A 96 -22.32 -13.37 -15.10
CA LEU A 96 -23.36 -13.76 -14.13
C LEU A 96 -24.72 -13.92 -14.81
N ASN A 97 -25.15 -12.93 -15.59
CA ASN A 97 -26.40 -13.01 -16.34
C ASN A 97 -26.39 -14.17 -17.34
N ARG A 98 -25.24 -14.44 -17.98
CA ARG A 98 -25.09 -15.58 -18.89
C ARG A 98 -25.31 -16.90 -18.16
N ASP A 99 -24.67 -17.10 -17.02
CA ASP A 99 -24.67 -18.35 -16.26
C ASP A 99 -26.03 -18.61 -15.57
N TYR A 100 -26.58 -17.60 -14.87
CA TYR A 100 -27.86 -17.72 -14.17
C TYR A 100 -29.08 -17.75 -15.09
N ARG A 101 -28.92 -17.37 -16.37
CA ARG A 101 -29.97 -17.47 -17.39
C ARG A 101 -29.78 -18.60 -18.39
N LEU A 102 -28.78 -19.47 -18.19
CA LEU A 102 -28.45 -20.56 -19.11
C LEU A 102 -28.25 -20.07 -20.56
N LEU A 103 -27.61 -18.90 -20.71
CA LEU A 103 -27.29 -18.30 -22.02
C LEU A 103 -25.85 -18.62 -22.44
N ASN A 104 -25.14 -19.43 -21.67
CA ASN A 104 -23.78 -19.84 -21.97
C ASN A 104 -23.74 -20.89 -23.10
N ALA A 105 -23.06 -20.55 -24.19
CA ALA A 105 -22.95 -21.42 -25.36
C ALA A 105 -22.22 -22.75 -25.08
N ASP A 106 -21.38 -22.78 -24.05
CA ASP A 106 -20.63 -23.98 -23.67
C ASP A 106 -21.47 -25.05 -22.94
N THR A 107 -22.77 -24.81 -22.72
CA THR A 107 -23.71 -25.91 -22.41
C THR A 107 -23.70 -27.01 -23.47
N SER A 108 -23.30 -26.72 -24.71
CA SER A 108 -23.18 -27.71 -25.80
C SER A 108 -22.20 -28.85 -25.49
N ILE A 109 -21.21 -28.58 -24.63
CA ILE A 109 -20.16 -29.53 -24.21
C ILE A 109 -20.39 -30.11 -22.81
N VAL A 110 -21.61 -29.97 -22.26
CA VAL A 110 -22.07 -30.78 -21.11
C VAL A 110 -22.24 -32.23 -21.56
N ILE A 111 -21.77 -33.19 -20.76
CA ILE A 111 -21.87 -34.61 -21.10
C ILE A 111 -23.33 -35.10 -21.17
N PRO A 112 -23.63 -36.12 -21.99
CA PRO A 112 -25.00 -36.59 -22.23
C PRO A 112 -25.83 -36.86 -20.96
N GLU A 113 -25.20 -37.38 -19.92
CA GLU A 113 -25.79 -37.73 -18.62
C GLU A 113 -26.46 -36.54 -17.94
N PHE A 114 -25.91 -35.33 -18.09
CA PHE A 114 -26.39 -34.12 -17.42
C PHE A 114 -27.15 -33.16 -18.36
N LYS A 115 -27.26 -33.47 -19.65
CA LYS A 115 -27.92 -32.57 -20.63
C LYS A 115 -29.41 -32.31 -20.34
N GLN A 116 -30.07 -33.21 -19.61
CA GLN A 116 -31.47 -33.04 -19.23
C GLN A 116 -31.66 -32.34 -17.88
N LEU A 117 -30.56 -32.08 -17.16
CA LEU A 117 -30.59 -31.59 -15.78
C LEU A 117 -30.17 -30.13 -15.64
N TYR A 118 -29.54 -29.51 -16.63
CA TYR A 118 -29.20 -28.08 -16.53
C TYR A 118 -30.44 -27.18 -16.61
N ALA A 119 -30.44 -26.07 -15.88
CA ALA A 119 -31.59 -25.18 -15.77
C ALA A 119 -31.25 -23.69 -15.96
N ASP A 120 -32.20 -22.94 -16.54
CA ASP A 120 -32.29 -21.49 -16.39
C ASP A 120 -32.79 -21.21 -14.95
N VAL A 121 -31.96 -20.54 -14.15
CA VAL A 121 -32.30 -20.20 -12.76
C VAL A 121 -33.35 -19.08 -12.71
N GLY A 122 -33.44 -18.27 -13.77
CA GLY A 122 -34.36 -17.13 -13.84
C GLY A 122 -33.96 -16.00 -12.89
N ILE A 123 -32.66 -15.80 -12.69
CA ILE A 123 -32.08 -14.67 -11.94
C ILE A 123 -31.23 -13.82 -12.88
N GLU A 124 -31.35 -12.51 -12.77
CA GLU A 124 -30.53 -11.52 -13.45
C GLU A 124 -29.90 -10.55 -12.45
N PHE A 125 -28.76 -9.97 -12.82
CA PHE A 125 -28.02 -9.01 -12.02
C PHE A 125 -27.91 -7.70 -12.78
N LYS A 126 -28.18 -6.60 -12.09
CA LYS A 126 -27.99 -5.25 -12.63
C LYS A 126 -27.20 -4.42 -11.65
N LEU A 127 -26.17 -3.73 -12.15
CA LEU A 127 -25.46 -2.74 -11.35
C LEU A 127 -26.45 -1.69 -10.87
N ALA A 128 -26.37 -1.36 -9.58
CA ALA A 128 -27.15 -0.28 -9.00
C ALA A 128 -26.85 1.04 -9.73
N THR A 129 -27.89 1.87 -9.92
CA THR A 129 -27.74 3.22 -10.49
C THR A 129 -27.98 4.32 -9.47
N LYS A 130 -28.38 3.93 -8.25
CA LYS A 130 -28.49 4.79 -7.07
C LYS A 130 -27.73 4.18 -5.91
N ASP A 131 -26.98 5.02 -5.20
CA ASP A 131 -26.29 4.66 -3.96
C ASP A 131 -27.28 4.60 -2.77
N PRO A 132 -26.85 4.23 -1.55
CA PRO A 132 -27.72 4.19 -0.37
C PRO A 132 -28.34 5.54 0.01
N TYR A 133 -27.79 6.64 -0.47
CA TYR A 133 -28.27 8.01 -0.24
C TYR A 133 -29.15 8.54 -1.39
N GLY A 134 -29.35 7.74 -2.45
CA GLY A 134 -30.13 8.08 -3.63
C GLY A 134 -29.37 8.87 -4.69
N ASN A 135 -28.05 9.04 -4.56
CA ASN A 135 -27.23 9.71 -5.57
C ASN A 135 -26.94 8.78 -6.74
N CYS A 136 -26.68 9.35 -7.92
CA CYS A 136 -26.32 8.59 -9.11
C CYS A 136 -25.00 7.85 -8.91
N THR A 137 -24.99 6.55 -9.22
CA THR A 137 -23.79 5.70 -9.22
C THR A 137 -23.74 4.78 -10.45
N ASN A 138 -22.56 4.30 -10.84
CA ASN A 138 -22.41 3.17 -11.77
C ASN A 138 -22.44 1.79 -11.05
N GLY A 139 -22.59 1.77 -9.72
CA GLY A 139 -22.58 0.55 -8.91
C GLY A 139 -21.18 -0.01 -8.65
N ILE A 140 -20.13 0.80 -8.84
CA ILE A 140 -18.72 0.42 -8.66
C ILE A 140 -18.02 1.49 -7.83
N GLU A 141 -17.56 1.12 -6.64
CA GLU A 141 -16.73 1.96 -5.78
C GLU A 141 -15.26 1.56 -5.91
N HIS A 142 -14.37 2.55 -5.86
CA HIS A 142 -12.92 2.36 -5.77
C HIS A 142 -12.46 2.92 -4.43
N ILE A 143 -12.01 2.03 -3.53
CA ILE A 143 -11.72 2.34 -2.13
C ILE A 143 -10.23 2.12 -1.91
N PHE A 144 -9.49 3.22 -1.73
CA PHE A 144 -8.07 3.15 -1.39
C PHE A 144 -7.89 2.68 0.06
N SER A 145 -7.46 1.43 0.27
CA SER A 145 -7.16 0.89 1.59
C SER A 145 -6.22 -0.32 1.57
N HIS A 146 -5.37 -0.42 2.60
CA HIS A 146 -4.51 -1.56 2.89
C HIS A 146 -5.30 -2.86 3.14
N GLU A 147 -6.58 -2.75 3.48
CA GLU A 147 -7.51 -3.86 3.71
C GLU A 147 -7.59 -4.85 2.53
N THR A 148 -7.23 -4.39 1.33
CA THR A 148 -7.08 -5.25 0.13
C THR A 148 -6.05 -6.37 0.31
N PHE A 149 -5.14 -6.26 1.27
CA PHE A 149 -4.13 -7.28 1.57
C PHE A 149 -4.52 -8.24 2.71
N GLN A 150 -5.63 -7.97 3.41
CA GLN A 150 -6.16 -8.83 4.46
C GLN A 150 -7.21 -9.78 3.89
N GLY A 151 -8.23 -9.22 3.22
CA GLY A 151 -9.28 -9.98 2.53
C GLY A 151 -10.06 -10.93 3.44
N ASP A 152 -10.58 -10.36 4.53
CA ASP A 152 -11.46 -11.05 5.48
C ASP A 152 -12.81 -10.33 5.63
N ASP A 153 -13.61 -10.71 6.63
CA ASP A 153 -14.93 -10.13 6.86
C ASP A 153 -14.90 -8.66 7.28
N TYR A 154 -13.81 -8.20 7.88
CA TYR A 154 -13.65 -6.81 8.29
C TYR A 154 -13.08 -5.94 7.17
N SER A 155 -12.48 -6.55 6.15
CA SER A 155 -12.17 -5.90 4.88
C SER A 155 -13.42 -5.50 4.10
N LYS A 156 -14.65 -5.87 4.50
CA LYS A 156 -15.91 -5.51 3.84
C LYS A 156 -16.31 -4.04 4.10
N LEU A 157 -15.46 -3.12 3.64
CA LEU A 157 -15.62 -1.67 3.81
C LEU A 157 -16.85 -1.14 3.06
N ASN A 158 -17.47 -0.07 3.57
CA ASN A 158 -18.59 0.62 2.94
C ASN A 158 -19.77 -0.30 2.52
N GLN A 159 -20.15 -1.28 3.34
CA GLN A 159 -21.30 -2.14 3.03
C GLN A 159 -22.57 -1.32 2.76
N TRP A 160 -23.10 -1.43 1.54
CA TRP A 160 -24.41 -0.88 1.21
C TRP A 160 -25.50 -1.76 1.81
N HIS A 161 -26.63 -1.16 2.15
CA HIS A 161 -27.70 -1.84 2.89
C HIS A 161 -28.11 -3.16 2.22
N ARG A 162 -27.79 -4.30 2.86
CA ARG A 162 -27.91 -5.65 2.27
C ARG A 162 -29.31 -6.05 1.79
N SER A 163 -30.36 -5.45 2.36
CA SER A 163 -31.73 -5.69 1.89
C SER A 163 -32.02 -5.09 0.50
N ASN A 164 -31.15 -4.18 0.04
CA ASN A 164 -31.30 -3.49 -1.23
C ASN A 164 -30.23 -3.89 -2.25
N TYR A 165 -29.03 -4.30 -1.80
CA TYR A 165 -27.89 -4.56 -2.67
C TYR A 165 -27.20 -5.88 -2.31
N LEU A 166 -26.89 -6.68 -3.32
CA LEU A 166 -25.84 -7.69 -3.24
C LEU A 166 -24.49 -6.98 -3.31
N ASN A 167 -23.75 -7.01 -2.20
CA ASN A 167 -22.43 -6.41 -2.10
C ASN A 167 -21.34 -7.42 -2.52
N VAL A 168 -20.42 -6.99 -3.38
CA VAL A 168 -19.25 -7.76 -3.80
C VAL A 168 -17.98 -6.96 -3.55
N TRP A 169 -17.11 -7.43 -2.67
CA TRP A 169 -15.80 -6.84 -2.41
C TRP A 169 -14.71 -7.52 -3.22
N VAL A 170 -13.85 -6.71 -3.81
CA VAL A 170 -12.75 -7.17 -4.66
C VAL A 170 -11.42 -6.75 -4.04
N VAL A 171 -10.51 -7.71 -3.83
CA VAL A 171 -9.25 -7.51 -3.09
C VAL A 171 -8.01 -8.10 -3.80
N ASP A 172 -6.81 -7.76 -3.36
CA ASP A 172 -5.54 -8.33 -3.84
C ASP A 172 -5.20 -9.67 -3.20
N LYS A 173 -5.49 -9.82 -1.91
CA LYS A 173 -5.23 -11.04 -1.15
C LYS A 173 -6.42 -11.40 -0.29
N MET A 174 -6.58 -12.70 -0.08
CA MET A 174 -7.54 -13.28 0.83
C MET A 174 -6.79 -13.99 1.96
N GLU A 175 -7.38 -13.98 3.14
CA GLU A 175 -6.92 -14.79 4.26
C GLU A 175 -6.93 -16.28 3.89
N ASN A 176 -6.04 -17.07 4.52
CA ASN A 176 -5.98 -18.53 4.35
C ASN A 176 -5.79 -19.04 2.90
N GLY A 177 -5.43 -18.16 1.96
CA GLY A 177 -5.11 -18.52 0.57
C GLY A 177 -6.30 -19.02 -0.26
N VAL A 178 -7.51 -18.53 0.05
CA VAL A 178 -8.74 -18.81 -0.70
C VAL A 178 -8.93 -17.81 -1.84
N ALA A 179 -9.75 -18.13 -2.83
CA ALA A 179 -10.04 -17.22 -3.94
C ALA A 179 -11.19 -16.25 -3.65
N GLY A 180 -12.16 -16.68 -2.84
CA GLY A 180 -13.32 -15.91 -2.43
C GLY A 180 -14.19 -16.70 -1.46
N TYR A 181 -15.19 -16.06 -0.86
CA TYR A 181 -16.24 -16.72 -0.11
C TYR A 181 -17.51 -15.87 0.01
N ALA A 182 -18.65 -16.53 0.24
CA ALA A 182 -19.92 -15.91 0.60
C ALA A 182 -20.68 -16.75 1.61
N PHE A 183 -21.27 -16.12 2.63
CA PHE A 183 -22.02 -16.84 3.65
C PHE A 183 -23.42 -17.26 3.21
N TYR A 184 -23.90 -18.37 3.78
CA TYR A 184 -25.30 -18.77 3.70
C TYR A 184 -26.24 -17.72 4.32
N PRO A 185 -27.52 -17.68 3.90
CA PRO A 185 -28.45 -16.65 4.38
C PRO A 185 -28.64 -16.67 5.91
N THR A 186 -28.61 -17.85 6.52
CA THR A 186 -28.78 -18.02 7.98
C THR A 186 -27.59 -17.51 8.77
N ALA A 187 -26.38 -17.62 8.24
CA ALA A 187 -25.14 -17.27 8.93
C ALA A 187 -24.95 -15.76 9.13
N VAL A 188 -25.73 -14.93 8.42
CA VAL A 188 -25.58 -13.48 8.43
C VAL A 188 -26.69 -12.77 9.20
N ASP A 189 -27.65 -13.48 9.79
CA ASP A 189 -28.73 -12.82 10.53
C ASP A 189 -28.27 -12.23 11.87
N GLY A 190 -29.09 -11.33 12.42
CA GLY A 190 -28.78 -10.65 13.69
C GLY A 190 -27.47 -9.85 13.63
N GLY A 191 -26.57 -10.09 14.59
CA GLY A 191 -25.29 -9.37 14.70
C GLY A 191 -24.26 -9.70 13.61
N ASN A 192 -24.49 -10.73 12.79
CA ASN A 192 -23.58 -11.13 11.72
C ASN A 192 -23.83 -10.40 10.39
N PHE A 193 -24.71 -9.39 10.38
CA PHE A 193 -25.13 -8.74 9.13
C PHE A 193 -24.00 -8.09 8.33
N PHE A 194 -22.95 -7.60 9.02
CA PHE A 194 -21.78 -6.98 8.40
C PHE A 194 -20.98 -7.96 7.53
N ARG A 195 -21.17 -9.28 7.73
CA ARG A 195 -20.52 -10.33 6.95
C ARG A 195 -21.26 -10.68 5.65
N ASP A 196 -22.48 -10.18 5.43
CA ASP A 196 -23.26 -10.53 4.23
C ASP A 196 -22.68 -9.97 2.93
N GLY A 197 -22.79 -10.77 1.87
CA GLY A 197 -22.26 -10.51 0.54
C GLY A 197 -21.08 -11.43 0.17
N VAL A 198 -20.35 -11.07 -0.87
CA VAL A 198 -19.25 -11.87 -1.43
C VAL A 198 -17.95 -11.08 -1.34
N ILE A 199 -16.86 -11.69 -0.86
CA ILE A 199 -15.51 -11.12 -0.99
C ILE A 199 -14.64 -12.05 -1.83
N ILE A 200 -13.89 -11.51 -2.78
CA ILE A 200 -13.21 -12.30 -3.83
C ILE A 200 -11.98 -11.57 -4.38
N LEU A 201 -10.98 -12.35 -4.80
CA LEU A 201 -9.78 -11.82 -5.45
C LEU A 201 -10.10 -11.14 -6.79
N ASN A 202 -9.38 -10.06 -7.07
CA ASN A 202 -9.50 -9.31 -8.33
C ASN A 202 -9.28 -10.15 -9.60
N ASN A 203 -8.38 -11.13 -9.56
CA ASN A 203 -8.10 -12.02 -10.69
C ASN A 203 -9.14 -13.14 -10.86
N TYR A 204 -10.22 -13.14 -10.08
CA TYR A 204 -11.39 -14.00 -10.20
C TYR A 204 -12.68 -13.23 -10.58
N ILE A 205 -12.53 -11.95 -10.93
CA ILE A 205 -13.62 -11.12 -11.48
C ILE A 205 -13.44 -10.94 -12.99
N GLY A 206 -14.46 -11.36 -13.74
CA GLY A 206 -14.53 -11.24 -15.19
C GLY A 206 -13.62 -12.23 -15.90
N SER A 207 -13.45 -12.02 -17.20
CA SER A 207 -12.62 -12.83 -18.09
C SER A 207 -11.51 -12.02 -18.77
N ILE A 208 -11.40 -10.74 -18.40
CA ILE A 208 -10.46 -9.76 -18.95
C ILE A 208 -9.69 -9.05 -17.82
N GLY A 209 -8.75 -8.17 -18.18
CA GLY A 209 -7.99 -7.38 -17.22
C GLY A 209 -7.03 -8.25 -16.40
N THR A 210 -7.19 -8.29 -15.08
CA THR A 210 -6.37 -9.15 -14.22
C THR A 210 -6.84 -10.61 -14.20
N SER A 211 -8.04 -10.89 -14.69
CA SER A 211 -8.60 -12.23 -14.74
C SER A 211 -8.45 -12.90 -16.11
N ASN A 212 -9.08 -14.07 -16.28
CA ASN A 212 -9.09 -14.87 -17.50
C ASN A 212 -10.34 -15.76 -17.54
N LEU A 213 -10.60 -16.40 -18.68
CA LEU A 213 -11.80 -17.23 -18.88
C LEU A 213 -11.94 -18.37 -17.86
N ASN A 214 -10.84 -19.00 -17.42
CA ASN A 214 -10.90 -20.13 -16.48
C ASN A 214 -11.34 -19.67 -15.09
N ASN A 215 -10.95 -18.47 -14.67
CA ASN A 215 -11.28 -17.91 -13.35
C ASN A 215 -12.68 -17.26 -13.31
N SER A 216 -13.24 -16.91 -14.47
CA SER A 216 -14.42 -16.05 -14.60
C SER A 216 -15.74 -16.54 -13.97
N ARG A 217 -15.79 -17.82 -13.56
CA ARG A 217 -16.98 -18.47 -12.98
C ARG A 217 -16.93 -18.56 -11.45
N ALA A 218 -15.86 -18.06 -10.82
CA ALA A 218 -15.74 -18.05 -9.37
C ALA A 218 -16.85 -17.22 -8.72
N LEU A 219 -17.17 -16.02 -9.22
CA LEU A 219 -18.28 -15.25 -8.66
C LEU A 219 -19.64 -15.93 -8.86
N THR A 220 -19.85 -16.67 -9.97
CA THR A 220 -21.05 -17.51 -10.16
C THR A 220 -21.15 -18.57 -9.06
N HIS A 221 -20.04 -19.19 -8.68
CA HIS A 221 -19.96 -20.15 -7.57
C HIS A 221 -20.29 -19.50 -6.23
N GLU A 222 -19.63 -18.39 -5.89
CA GLU A 222 -19.85 -17.70 -4.61
C GLU A 222 -21.28 -17.18 -4.47
N ILE A 223 -21.90 -16.69 -5.55
CA ILE A 223 -23.31 -16.28 -5.51
C ILE A 223 -24.23 -17.50 -5.35
N GLY A 224 -23.83 -18.69 -5.79
CA GLY A 224 -24.51 -19.95 -5.46
C GLY A 224 -24.62 -20.15 -3.94
N HIS A 225 -23.52 -19.96 -3.20
CA HIS A 225 -23.52 -19.96 -1.74
C HIS A 225 -24.32 -18.80 -1.13
N TYR A 226 -24.22 -17.60 -1.71
CA TYR A 226 -25.11 -16.47 -1.41
C TYR A 226 -26.59 -16.77 -1.73
N LEU A 227 -26.93 -17.85 -2.41
CA LEU A 227 -28.32 -18.27 -2.60
C LEU A 227 -28.61 -19.59 -1.89
N GLY A 228 -27.72 -20.00 -0.98
CA GLY A 228 -27.87 -21.12 -0.07
C GLY A 228 -27.46 -22.48 -0.65
N LEU A 229 -26.86 -22.54 -1.84
CA LEU A 229 -26.33 -23.80 -2.37
C LEU A 229 -25.08 -24.22 -1.60
N SER A 230 -24.98 -25.51 -1.26
CA SER A 230 -23.72 -26.08 -0.77
C SER A 230 -22.81 -26.45 -1.93
N HIS A 231 -21.54 -26.73 -1.63
CA HIS A 231 -20.68 -27.48 -2.56
C HIS A 231 -21.34 -28.82 -2.92
N THR A 232 -21.10 -29.34 -4.12
CA THR A 232 -21.66 -30.62 -4.60
C THR A 232 -21.32 -31.82 -3.71
N TRP A 233 -20.19 -31.77 -3.00
CA TRP A 233 -19.75 -32.78 -2.02
C TRP A 233 -20.24 -32.50 -0.58
N GLY A 234 -21.13 -31.53 -0.39
CA GLY A 234 -21.74 -31.18 0.89
C GLY A 234 -21.07 -30.02 1.64
N SER A 235 -21.76 -29.53 2.68
CA SER A 235 -21.38 -28.34 3.47
C SER A 235 -20.35 -28.60 4.57
N THR A 236 -20.12 -29.86 4.94
CA THR A 236 -19.29 -30.25 6.10
C THR A 236 -17.97 -30.93 5.71
N ASN A 237 -17.69 -31.03 4.41
CA ASN A 237 -16.54 -31.76 3.91
C ASN A 237 -15.70 -30.92 2.94
N ASN A 238 -14.40 -31.25 2.84
CA ASN A 238 -13.50 -30.68 1.84
C ASN A 238 -13.44 -31.59 0.61
N PRO A 239 -13.19 -31.02 -0.59
CA PRO A 239 -13.11 -31.81 -1.81
C PRO A 239 -11.94 -32.80 -1.71
N GLY A 240 -12.12 -33.99 -2.27
CA GLY A 240 -11.14 -35.06 -2.25
C GLY A 240 -11.02 -35.82 -0.93
N VAL A 241 -11.80 -35.51 0.11
CA VAL A 241 -11.74 -36.19 1.42
C VAL A 241 -12.67 -37.40 1.47
N GLY A 242 -13.95 -37.22 1.19
CA GLY A 242 -14.97 -38.27 1.32
C GLY A 242 -16.16 -37.99 0.41
N CYS A 243 -16.90 -39.03 0.05
CA CYS A 243 -18.12 -38.88 -0.74
C CYS A 243 -19.21 -38.27 0.12
N GLY A 244 -19.68 -37.09 -0.27
CA GLY A 244 -20.74 -36.35 0.40
C GLY A 244 -21.87 -36.01 -0.56
N ASP A 245 -22.88 -35.35 -0.01
CA ASP A 245 -24.14 -35.03 -0.66
C ASP A 245 -24.47 -33.56 -0.36
N ASP A 246 -24.87 -32.81 -1.39
CA ASP A 246 -25.35 -31.44 -1.26
C ASP A 246 -26.86 -31.37 -1.03
N TYR A 247 -27.50 -32.53 -0.82
CA TYR A 247 -28.93 -32.74 -0.60
C TYR A 247 -29.81 -32.38 -1.79
N MET A 248 -29.26 -32.30 -3.01
CA MET A 248 -30.02 -32.18 -4.25
C MET A 248 -30.14 -33.54 -4.93
N GLU A 249 -31.33 -33.91 -5.42
CA GLU A 249 -31.56 -35.26 -5.97
C GLU A 249 -30.92 -35.42 -7.36
N ASP A 250 -30.76 -34.31 -8.09
CA ASP A 250 -30.22 -34.28 -9.45
C ASP A 250 -28.71 -33.96 -9.53
N THR A 251 -28.04 -33.85 -8.38
CA THR A 251 -26.58 -33.82 -8.23
C THR A 251 -26.11 -35.17 -7.68
N PRO A 252 -25.29 -35.91 -8.43
CA PRO A 252 -24.74 -37.16 -7.91
C PRO A 252 -23.83 -36.93 -6.71
N ILE A 253 -23.90 -37.84 -5.72
CA ILE A 253 -22.92 -37.95 -4.63
C ILE A 253 -21.50 -37.92 -5.23
N THR A 254 -20.65 -37.06 -4.70
CA THR A 254 -19.30 -36.84 -5.20
C THR A 254 -18.31 -36.68 -4.08
N LYS A 255 -17.04 -37.01 -4.36
CA LYS A 255 -15.93 -36.69 -3.46
C LYS A 255 -15.46 -35.23 -3.61
N GLY A 256 -15.90 -34.53 -4.66
CA GLY A 256 -15.31 -33.28 -5.13
C GLY A 256 -14.06 -33.55 -5.97
N SER A 257 -13.98 -32.91 -7.14
CA SER A 257 -12.97 -33.24 -8.16
C SER A 257 -11.58 -32.66 -7.86
N ASN A 258 -11.50 -31.78 -6.84
CA ASN A 258 -10.28 -31.15 -6.36
C ASN A 258 -9.44 -30.56 -7.51
N LEU A 259 -10.05 -29.65 -8.27
CA LEU A 259 -9.43 -28.91 -9.39
C LEU A 259 -9.22 -29.71 -10.67
N VAL A 260 -9.70 -30.96 -10.74
CA VAL A 260 -9.58 -31.81 -11.93
C VAL A 260 -10.87 -31.76 -12.74
N CYS A 261 -10.76 -31.53 -14.05
CA CYS A 261 -11.86 -31.73 -14.98
C CYS A 261 -11.80 -33.13 -15.61
N ASP A 262 -12.22 -34.15 -14.86
CA ASP A 262 -12.41 -35.51 -15.38
C ASP A 262 -13.90 -35.79 -15.56
N LEU A 263 -14.35 -35.74 -16.81
CA LEU A 263 -15.75 -35.96 -17.18
C LEU A 263 -16.22 -37.41 -16.98
N THR A 264 -15.31 -38.31 -16.62
CA THR A 264 -15.57 -39.74 -16.38
C THR A 264 -15.39 -40.13 -14.92
N MET A 265 -15.26 -39.16 -14.01
CA MET A 265 -15.05 -39.39 -12.58
C MET A 265 -16.19 -40.22 -11.96
N GLN A 266 -15.83 -41.31 -11.29
CA GLN A 266 -16.73 -42.25 -10.60
C GLN A 266 -16.06 -42.83 -9.34
N VAL A 267 -15.69 -41.97 -8.39
CA VAL A 267 -14.85 -42.34 -7.23
C VAL A 267 -15.70 -42.87 -6.07
N CYS A 268 -16.97 -42.49 -5.99
CA CYS A 268 -17.89 -42.93 -4.94
C CYS A 268 -18.43 -44.36 -5.13
N ASN A 269 -19.02 -44.95 -4.09
CA ASN A 269 -19.57 -46.31 -4.11
C ASN A 269 -21.07 -46.31 -3.77
N PRO A 270 -21.97 -46.77 -4.66
CA PRO A 270 -21.68 -47.27 -6.01
C PRO A 270 -21.13 -46.19 -6.95
N GLY A 271 -20.30 -46.60 -7.92
CA GLY A 271 -19.71 -45.69 -8.91
C GLY A 271 -20.79 -45.05 -9.77
N ILE A 272 -20.97 -43.74 -9.63
CA ILE A 272 -21.85 -42.90 -10.44
C ILE A 272 -21.00 -41.83 -11.11
N ILE A 273 -21.36 -41.43 -12.35
CA ILE A 273 -20.67 -40.30 -13.00
C ILE A 273 -20.93 -39.05 -12.17
N GLU A 274 -19.87 -38.43 -11.69
CA GLU A 274 -19.91 -37.24 -10.85
C GLU A 274 -20.07 -35.98 -11.72
N ASN A 275 -20.86 -35.01 -11.27
CA ASN A 275 -21.13 -33.79 -12.04
C ASN A 275 -20.01 -32.76 -11.92
N VAL A 276 -18.83 -33.07 -12.48
CA VAL A 276 -17.70 -32.16 -12.45
C VAL A 276 -17.97 -30.85 -13.20
N GLN A 277 -19.00 -30.77 -14.04
CA GLN A 277 -19.36 -29.56 -14.79
C GLN A 277 -20.34 -28.65 -14.03
N ASN A 278 -20.63 -28.93 -12.76
CA ASN A 278 -21.47 -28.08 -11.92
C ASN A 278 -20.74 -26.78 -11.51
N TYR A 279 -21.46 -25.65 -11.37
CA TYR A 279 -20.87 -24.41 -10.83
C TYR A 279 -20.43 -24.53 -9.37
N MET A 280 -21.06 -25.39 -8.57
CA MET A 280 -20.71 -25.63 -7.17
C MET A 280 -19.57 -26.64 -6.98
N GLU A 281 -18.86 -26.98 -8.07
CA GLU A 281 -17.68 -27.83 -8.10
C GLU A 281 -16.40 -27.00 -8.39
N TYR A 282 -15.23 -27.48 -7.95
CA TYR A 282 -13.94 -26.80 -8.15
C TYR A 282 -13.21 -27.18 -9.45
N SER A 283 -13.86 -27.83 -10.41
CA SER A 283 -13.20 -28.50 -11.55
C SER A 283 -12.61 -27.60 -12.64
N TYR A 284 -12.69 -26.26 -12.53
CA TYR A 284 -12.37 -25.29 -13.59
C TYR A 284 -13.07 -25.52 -14.95
N CYS A 285 -14.04 -26.45 -15.03
CA CYS A 285 -14.83 -26.72 -16.23
C CYS A 285 -16.33 -26.69 -15.96
N SER A 286 -16.72 -25.91 -14.95
CA SER A 286 -18.10 -25.64 -14.58
C SER A 286 -18.86 -24.95 -15.71
N ARG A 287 -20.10 -25.40 -15.96
CA ARG A 287 -20.96 -25.03 -17.11
C ARG A 287 -22.45 -24.95 -16.80
N MET A 288 -22.89 -25.42 -15.64
CA MET A 288 -24.31 -25.54 -15.34
C MET A 288 -24.64 -25.53 -13.85
N PHE A 289 -25.83 -25.00 -13.55
CA PHE A 289 -26.61 -25.37 -12.36
C PHE A 289 -27.63 -26.43 -12.75
N THR A 290 -28.04 -27.24 -11.79
CA THR A 290 -29.11 -28.24 -12.00
C THR A 290 -30.52 -27.66 -11.78
N ILE A 291 -31.56 -28.45 -12.04
CA ILE A 291 -32.97 -28.04 -11.85
C ILE A 291 -33.30 -27.88 -10.36
N ASP A 292 -32.82 -28.79 -9.51
CA ASP A 292 -33.05 -28.71 -8.07
C ASP A 292 -32.24 -27.55 -7.45
N GLN A 293 -31.00 -27.33 -7.89
CA GLN A 293 -30.22 -26.15 -7.51
C GLN A 293 -30.92 -24.84 -7.89
N ALA A 294 -31.45 -24.75 -9.13
CA ALA A 294 -32.22 -23.59 -9.57
C ALA A 294 -33.48 -23.39 -8.71
N SER A 295 -34.21 -24.46 -8.38
CA SER A 295 -35.42 -24.40 -7.56
C SER A 295 -35.11 -23.94 -6.13
N ALA A 296 -34.04 -24.47 -5.52
CA ALA A 296 -33.64 -24.09 -4.17
C ALA A 296 -33.22 -22.63 -4.08
N MET A 297 -32.35 -22.14 -4.98
CA MET A 297 -31.96 -20.73 -5.00
C MET A 297 -33.18 -19.80 -5.11
N ARG A 298 -34.15 -20.16 -5.96
CA ARG A 298 -35.39 -19.39 -6.13
C ARG A 298 -36.29 -19.42 -4.90
N ASN A 299 -36.34 -20.52 -4.16
CA ASN A 299 -37.13 -20.59 -2.92
C ASN A 299 -36.44 -19.85 -1.78
N ILE A 300 -35.12 -20.02 -1.65
CA ILE A 300 -34.30 -19.39 -0.61
C ILE A 300 -34.30 -17.87 -0.75
N ILE A 301 -34.14 -17.33 -1.96
CA ILE A 301 -34.19 -15.87 -2.16
C ILE A 301 -35.56 -15.27 -1.82
N GLN A 302 -36.63 -16.05 -1.79
CA GLN A 302 -37.96 -15.58 -1.36
C GLN A 302 -38.16 -15.68 0.16
N GLY A 303 -37.27 -16.39 0.87
CA GLY A 303 -37.27 -16.51 2.33
C GLY A 303 -36.73 -15.27 3.04
N GLU A 304 -37.05 -15.15 4.33
CA GLU A 304 -36.66 -13.99 5.15
C GLU A 304 -35.19 -14.02 5.60
N SER A 305 -34.56 -15.21 5.65
CA SER A 305 -33.16 -15.36 6.05
C SER A 305 -32.22 -14.52 5.20
N GLY A 306 -31.27 -13.84 5.83
CA GLY A 306 -30.37 -12.94 5.12
C GLY A 306 -31.03 -11.66 4.60
N ASN A 307 -32.33 -11.44 4.82
CA ASN A 307 -33.15 -10.40 4.18
C ASN A 307 -33.07 -10.44 2.63
N ARG A 308 -32.79 -11.60 2.04
CA ARG A 308 -32.56 -11.73 0.58
C ARG A 308 -33.86 -11.57 -0.22
N ASN A 309 -35.01 -11.83 0.37
CA ASN A 309 -36.34 -11.54 -0.20
C ASN A 309 -36.57 -10.07 -0.54
N MET A 310 -35.90 -9.15 0.15
CA MET A 310 -36.03 -7.73 -0.12
C MET A 310 -35.36 -7.33 -1.45
N LEU A 311 -34.33 -8.06 -1.89
CA LEU A 311 -33.57 -7.77 -3.12
C LEU A 311 -34.43 -7.82 -4.39
N ILE A 312 -35.47 -8.65 -4.38
CA ILE A 312 -36.28 -8.96 -5.56
C ILE A 312 -37.60 -8.16 -5.64
N THR A 313 -37.83 -7.27 -4.68
CA THR A 313 -39.06 -6.46 -4.61
C THR A 313 -39.05 -5.30 -5.61
N ASP A 314 -40.23 -4.88 -6.07
CA ASP A 314 -40.34 -3.71 -6.96
C ASP A 314 -39.90 -2.42 -6.27
N SER A 315 -40.09 -2.29 -4.95
CA SER A 315 -39.57 -1.14 -4.18
C SER A 315 -38.05 -1.06 -4.24
N THR A 316 -37.35 -2.20 -4.10
CA THR A 316 -35.89 -2.25 -4.17
C THR A 316 -35.40 -1.89 -5.56
N LYS A 317 -36.10 -2.29 -6.63
CA LYS A 317 -35.74 -1.90 -7.99
C LYS A 317 -35.74 -0.38 -8.17
N VAL A 318 -36.74 0.31 -7.61
CA VAL A 318 -36.86 1.78 -7.68
C VAL A 318 -35.80 2.49 -6.81
N ILE A 319 -35.56 1.99 -5.60
CA ILE A 319 -34.60 2.55 -4.64
C ILE A 319 -33.18 2.45 -5.19
N THR A 320 -32.83 1.33 -5.82
CA THR A 320 -31.50 1.09 -6.41
C THR A 320 -31.37 1.55 -7.85
N GLY A 321 -32.50 1.94 -8.48
CA GLY A 321 -32.57 2.46 -9.84
C GLY A 321 -32.33 1.42 -10.95
N ILE A 322 -32.47 0.12 -10.65
CA ILE A 322 -32.35 -0.95 -11.66
C ILE A 322 -33.63 -1.15 -12.49
N ASP A 323 -34.70 -0.43 -12.14
CA ASP A 323 -35.96 -0.33 -12.89
C ASP A 323 -35.83 0.52 -14.17
N LEU A 324 -34.78 1.33 -14.27
CA LEU A 324 -34.51 2.16 -15.45
C LEU A 324 -34.14 1.30 -16.67
N THR A 325 -34.72 1.65 -17.83
CA THR A 325 -34.41 0.97 -19.11
C THR A 325 -33.02 1.32 -19.63
N THR A 326 -32.53 2.50 -19.27
CA THR A 326 -31.21 3.00 -19.63
C THR A 326 -30.61 3.64 -18.37
N PRO A 327 -29.50 3.11 -17.85
CA PRO A 327 -28.80 3.71 -16.72
C PRO A 327 -28.44 5.18 -17.02
N PRO A 328 -28.66 6.11 -16.08
CA PRO A 328 -28.25 7.50 -16.25
C PRO A 328 -26.71 7.59 -16.24
N THR A 329 -26.16 8.56 -16.96
CA THR A 329 -24.73 8.88 -16.86
C THR A 329 -24.52 9.78 -15.64
N CYS A 330 -23.77 9.29 -14.65
CA CYS A 330 -23.46 10.02 -13.43
C CYS A 330 -22.37 11.08 -13.62
N ILE A 331 -22.14 11.88 -12.59
CA ILE A 331 -20.97 12.77 -12.51
C ILE A 331 -19.75 11.91 -12.14
N PRO A 332 -18.59 12.07 -12.81
CA PRO A 332 -17.36 11.39 -12.37
C PRO A 332 -16.97 11.86 -10.98
N ILE A 333 -16.42 10.98 -10.16
CA ILE A 333 -15.87 11.33 -8.84
C ILE A 333 -14.36 11.47 -8.99
N ALA A 334 -13.82 12.62 -8.59
CA ALA A 334 -12.41 12.96 -8.76
C ALA A 334 -11.53 12.14 -7.82
N ASP A 335 -10.52 11.46 -8.36
CA ASP A 335 -9.48 10.81 -7.57
C ASP A 335 -8.15 10.78 -8.33
N TYR A 336 -7.02 10.74 -7.61
CA TYR A 336 -5.70 10.69 -8.23
C TYR A 336 -4.60 10.17 -7.32
N LYS A 337 -3.52 9.69 -7.97
CA LYS A 337 -2.27 9.30 -7.32
C LYS A 337 -1.05 9.99 -7.93
N SER A 338 0.04 10.04 -7.18
CA SER A 338 1.36 10.46 -7.65
C SER A 338 2.36 9.29 -7.66
N SER A 339 3.34 9.34 -8.57
CA SER A 339 4.46 8.38 -8.60
C SER A 339 5.35 8.43 -7.35
N LEU A 340 5.51 9.62 -6.75
CA LEU A 340 6.29 9.88 -5.54
C LEU A 340 5.64 11.01 -4.75
N ARG A 341 5.71 10.96 -3.42
CA ARG A 341 5.26 12.05 -2.52
C ARG A 341 6.41 12.92 -2.00
N MET A 342 7.66 12.55 -2.26
CA MET A 342 8.85 13.28 -1.85
C MET A 342 9.89 13.31 -2.96
N ILE A 343 10.37 14.51 -3.31
CA ILE A 343 11.36 14.73 -4.39
C ILE A 343 12.35 15.84 -4.04
N CYS A 344 13.44 15.95 -4.80
CA CYS A 344 14.31 17.13 -4.77
C CYS A 344 13.71 18.26 -5.63
N GLN A 345 14.04 19.50 -5.30
CA GLN A 345 13.73 20.66 -6.14
C GLN A 345 14.30 20.50 -7.56
N GLY A 346 13.48 20.79 -8.57
CA GLY A 346 13.81 20.65 -9.99
C GLY A 346 13.45 19.29 -10.60
N GLU A 347 13.08 18.31 -9.75
CA GLU A 347 12.68 16.98 -10.21
C GLU A 347 11.22 16.94 -10.65
N THR A 348 10.85 15.83 -11.29
CA THR A 348 9.50 15.60 -11.84
C THR A 348 8.79 14.44 -11.19
N ILE A 349 7.47 14.55 -11.09
CA ILE A 349 6.58 13.42 -10.76
C ILE A 349 5.56 13.21 -11.88
N GLN A 350 5.03 12.01 -11.96
CA GLN A 350 3.84 11.72 -12.74
C GLN A 350 2.63 11.71 -11.81
N LEU A 351 1.62 12.51 -12.15
CA LEU A 351 0.28 12.38 -11.57
C LEU A 351 -0.53 11.45 -12.48
N THR A 352 -1.47 10.71 -11.90
CA THR A 352 -2.36 9.81 -12.63
C THR A 352 -3.78 9.99 -12.12
N ASP A 353 -4.69 10.31 -13.04
CA ASP A 353 -6.14 10.33 -12.80
C ASP A 353 -6.63 8.90 -12.45
N GLN A 354 -7.31 8.77 -11.32
CA GLN A 354 -7.99 7.56 -10.84
C GLN A 354 -9.50 7.79 -10.66
N SER A 355 -10.04 8.88 -11.24
CA SER A 355 -11.45 9.24 -11.14
C SER A 355 -12.35 8.11 -11.64
N TYR A 356 -13.47 7.90 -10.94
CA TYR A 356 -14.38 6.77 -11.15
C TYR A 356 -15.84 7.25 -11.27
N ASN A 357 -16.80 6.34 -11.16
CA ASN A 357 -18.26 6.55 -11.21
C ASN A 357 -18.85 6.89 -12.59
N ALA A 358 -18.10 7.57 -13.46
CA ALA A 358 -18.52 7.86 -14.83
C ALA A 358 -17.33 8.20 -15.75
N PRO A 359 -17.49 8.12 -17.08
CA PRO A 359 -16.46 8.55 -18.02
C PRO A 359 -16.10 10.03 -17.86
N VAL A 360 -14.79 10.32 -17.79
CA VAL A 360 -14.24 11.68 -17.72
C VAL A 360 -13.98 12.23 -19.13
N LEU A 361 -14.61 13.36 -19.49
CA LEU A 361 -14.43 14.02 -20.78
C LEU A 361 -13.32 15.08 -20.76
N SER A 362 -13.16 15.81 -19.66
CA SER A 362 -12.10 16.80 -19.50
C SER A 362 -11.53 16.79 -18.10
N ARG A 363 -10.24 17.11 -18.01
CA ARG A 363 -9.46 17.21 -16.78
C ARG A 363 -8.84 18.58 -16.69
N GLN A 364 -8.72 19.10 -15.49
CA GLN A 364 -7.94 20.28 -15.20
C GLN A 364 -7.18 20.08 -13.90
N TRP A 365 -5.86 19.98 -14.00
CA TRP A 365 -4.98 19.92 -12.84
C TRP A 365 -4.51 21.32 -12.45
N THR A 366 -4.47 21.59 -11.15
CA THR A 366 -3.84 22.77 -10.56
C THR A 366 -2.81 22.31 -9.54
N VAL A 367 -1.61 22.87 -9.62
CA VAL A 367 -0.50 22.59 -8.69
C VAL A 367 0.02 23.90 -8.13
N SER A 368 0.32 23.95 -6.84
CA SER A 368 0.60 25.21 -6.16
C SER A 368 1.93 25.90 -6.53
N ASP A 369 2.76 25.36 -7.46
CA ASP A 369 4.15 25.86 -7.64
C ASP A 369 4.93 25.53 -8.96
N GLY A 370 4.29 25.40 -10.13
CA GLY A 370 5.05 25.30 -11.41
C GLY A 370 4.25 24.84 -12.64
N THR A 371 4.45 25.53 -13.78
CA THR A 371 3.75 25.35 -15.09
C THR A 371 2.25 25.06 -14.99
N ALA A 372 1.49 26.02 -14.45
CA ALA A 372 0.04 25.95 -14.29
C ALA A 372 -0.77 26.16 -15.59
N SER A 373 -0.14 26.27 -16.77
CA SER A 373 -0.91 26.46 -18.01
C SER A 373 -1.38 25.12 -18.57
N SER A 374 -2.63 24.77 -18.22
CA SER A 374 -3.49 23.73 -18.82
C SER A 374 -2.92 22.31 -18.86
N LEU A 375 -2.70 21.72 -17.69
CA LEU A 375 -2.54 20.26 -17.57
C LEU A 375 -3.92 19.61 -17.70
N THR A 376 -4.14 18.90 -18.81
CA THR A 376 -5.42 18.24 -19.13
C THR A 376 -5.27 16.75 -19.43
N SER A 377 -4.03 16.24 -19.46
CA SER A 377 -3.75 14.81 -19.64
C SER A 377 -4.29 14.00 -18.46
N ALA A 378 -4.58 12.71 -18.69
CA ALA A 378 -4.86 11.74 -17.64
C ALA A 378 -3.61 11.42 -16.80
N THR A 379 -2.42 11.59 -17.37
CA THR A 379 -1.14 11.29 -16.73
C THR A 379 -0.11 12.41 -16.90
N PRO A 380 -0.36 13.64 -16.40
CA PRO A 380 0.56 14.74 -16.60
C PRO A 380 1.85 14.56 -15.80
N THR A 381 2.98 14.95 -16.40
CA THR A 381 4.26 15.10 -15.70
C THR A 381 4.40 16.53 -15.20
N VAL A 382 4.76 16.69 -13.94
CA VAL A 382 4.88 18.00 -13.27
C VAL A 382 6.28 18.16 -12.69
N THR A 383 6.92 19.30 -12.97
CA THR A 383 8.22 19.70 -12.39
C THR A 383 7.99 20.71 -11.27
N PHE A 384 8.59 20.49 -10.10
CA PHE A 384 8.51 21.44 -8.99
C PHE A 384 9.82 22.18 -8.77
N ASN A 385 9.82 23.49 -8.99
CA ASN A 385 11.03 24.32 -8.96
C ASN A 385 11.24 25.06 -7.65
N THR A 386 10.29 24.99 -6.72
CA THR A 386 10.36 25.67 -5.42
C THR A 386 10.21 24.64 -4.29
N PRO A 387 10.92 24.81 -3.17
CA PRO A 387 10.85 23.88 -2.04
C PRO A 387 9.53 24.00 -1.27
N GLY A 388 9.29 23.04 -0.36
CA GLY A 388 8.15 23.00 0.54
C GLY A 388 6.99 22.12 0.04
N TYR A 389 5.92 22.08 0.84
CA TYR A 389 4.72 21.32 0.55
C TYR A 389 3.93 21.88 -0.62
N LYS A 390 3.40 20.99 -1.46
CA LYS A 390 2.63 21.31 -2.65
C LYS A 390 1.21 20.77 -2.55
N THR A 391 0.26 21.62 -2.89
CA THR A 391 -1.15 21.26 -3.01
C THR A 391 -1.44 20.87 -4.45
N ILE A 392 -2.16 19.77 -4.63
CA ILE A 392 -2.62 19.29 -5.94
C ILE A 392 -4.15 19.33 -5.94
N ARG A 393 -4.72 19.80 -7.04
CA ARG A 393 -6.16 19.77 -7.28
C ARG A 393 -6.46 19.22 -8.65
N LEU A 394 -7.36 18.25 -8.73
CA LEU A 394 -7.91 17.70 -9.95
C LEU A 394 -9.38 18.10 -10.06
N VAL A 395 -9.78 18.63 -11.22
CA VAL A 395 -11.17 18.80 -11.61
C VAL A 395 -11.45 17.88 -12.79
N VAL A 396 -12.48 17.05 -12.68
CA VAL A 396 -12.96 16.18 -13.76
C VAL A 396 -14.36 16.54 -14.15
N THR A 397 -14.68 16.46 -15.44
CA THR A 397 -15.98 16.89 -15.96
C THR A 397 -16.44 15.97 -17.08
N ASN A 398 -17.74 15.73 -17.12
CA ASN A 398 -18.43 15.14 -18.25
C ASN A 398 -19.68 15.97 -18.62
N ALA A 399 -20.54 15.45 -19.48
CA ALA A 399 -21.74 16.17 -19.90
C ALA A 399 -22.79 16.35 -18.78
N THR A 400 -22.76 15.50 -17.75
CA THR A 400 -23.68 15.53 -16.61
C THR A 400 -23.24 16.56 -15.57
N GLY A 401 -21.93 16.69 -15.33
CA GLY A 401 -21.41 17.65 -14.37
C GLY A 401 -19.92 17.48 -14.08
N THR A 402 -19.51 18.05 -12.95
CA THR A 402 -18.12 18.22 -12.56
C THR A 402 -17.93 17.83 -11.10
N ASP A 403 -16.80 17.22 -10.78
CA ASP A 403 -16.32 17.00 -9.42
C ASP A 403 -14.85 17.43 -9.28
N SER A 404 -14.38 17.64 -8.05
CA SER A 404 -12.98 17.97 -7.80
C SER A 404 -12.45 17.45 -6.47
N LEU A 405 -11.19 16.98 -6.50
CA LEU A 405 -10.42 16.58 -5.33
C LEU A 405 -9.21 17.50 -5.17
N GLU A 406 -9.01 18.03 -3.96
CA GLU A 406 -7.86 18.85 -3.59
C GLU A 406 -7.17 18.24 -2.36
N MET A 407 -5.89 17.90 -2.50
CA MET A 407 -5.08 17.37 -1.40
C MET A 407 -4.01 18.39 -1.04
N TYR A 408 -4.12 18.89 0.19
CA TYR A 408 -3.15 19.80 0.80
C TYR A 408 -1.91 19.02 1.25
N ASN A 409 -0.75 19.68 1.19
CA ASN A 409 0.52 19.10 1.62
C ASN A 409 0.83 17.72 1.00
N TYR A 410 0.36 17.48 -0.23
CA TYR A 410 0.38 16.16 -0.84
C TYR A 410 1.78 15.72 -1.29
N ILE A 411 2.57 16.66 -1.82
CA ILE A 411 3.96 16.46 -2.26
C ILE A 411 4.89 17.33 -1.44
N TYR A 412 5.98 16.78 -0.91
CA TYR A 412 7.06 17.54 -0.31
C TYR A 412 8.23 17.70 -1.28
N VAL A 413 8.63 18.94 -1.55
CA VAL A 413 9.79 19.26 -2.40
C VAL A 413 10.94 19.72 -1.53
N SER A 414 11.98 18.90 -1.43
CA SER A 414 13.17 19.21 -0.64
C SER A 414 13.99 20.30 -1.33
N PRO A 415 14.50 21.31 -0.58
CA PRO A 415 15.40 22.32 -1.13
C PRO A 415 16.73 21.71 -1.60
N GLN A 416 17.49 22.50 -2.39
CA GLN A 416 18.84 22.15 -2.86
C GLN A 416 19.93 22.21 -1.79
N TRP A 417 19.60 22.58 -0.55
CA TRP A 417 20.52 22.55 0.59
C TRP A 417 19.98 21.61 1.67
N ALA A 418 20.88 21.09 2.52
CA ALA A 418 20.49 20.30 3.69
C ALA A 418 19.99 21.19 4.83
N ASP A 419 19.18 20.60 5.71
CA ASP A 419 18.75 21.25 6.96
C ASP A 419 19.88 21.26 8.01
N PHE A 420 20.74 20.24 7.99
CA PHE A 420 21.93 20.11 8.85
C PHE A 420 23.20 19.88 8.02
N THR A 421 24.29 20.53 8.43
CA THR A 421 25.65 20.23 7.91
C THR A 421 26.37 19.33 8.91
N GLY A 422 26.55 18.06 8.56
CA GLY A 422 27.22 17.06 9.39
C GLY A 422 26.36 16.44 10.51
N PRO A 423 26.99 15.84 11.53
CA PRO A 423 26.32 15.26 12.68
C PRO A 423 25.44 16.27 13.42
N ALA A 424 24.26 15.85 13.88
CA ALA A 424 23.38 16.65 14.72
C ALA A 424 22.55 15.78 15.67
N SER A 425 22.17 16.34 16.81
CA SER A 425 21.27 15.74 17.79
C SER A 425 19.92 16.46 17.74
N ILE A 426 18.83 15.70 17.68
CA ILE A 426 17.46 16.19 17.66
C ILE A 426 16.74 15.58 18.87
N ASP A 427 16.69 16.34 19.95
CA ASP A 427 15.99 16.04 21.21
C ASP A 427 14.54 16.53 21.23
N PHE A 428 14.06 17.09 20.11
CA PHE A 428 12.74 17.68 19.92
C PHE A 428 12.39 18.93 20.76
N GLU A 429 13.35 19.49 21.50
CA GLU A 429 13.10 20.62 22.40
C GLU A 429 13.14 21.99 21.71
N ASN A 430 13.60 22.04 20.46
CA ASN A 430 13.71 23.26 19.66
C ASN A 430 12.77 23.26 18.46
N GLU A 431 12.81 24.35 17.68
CA GLU A 431 11.95 24.54 16.50
C GLU A 431 12.20 23.54 15.38
N VAL A 432 13.37 22.89 15.32
CA VAL A 432 13.67 21.89 14.29
C VAL A 432 12.76 20.66 14.40
N ALA A 433 12.21 20.41 15.60
CA ALA A 433 11.21 19.38 15.81
C ALA A 433 9.98 19.54 14.89
N ASN A 434 9.62 20.76 14.49
CA ASN A 434 8.49 21.04 13.61
C ASN A 434 8.76 20.74 12.12
N ASN A 435 10.01 20.44 11.75
CA ASN A 435 10.43 20.27 10.35
C ASN A 435 10.39 18.80 9.87
N PHE A 436 9.89 17.88 10.71
CA PHE A 436 9.71 16.50 10.30
C PHE A 436 8.53 16.37 9.33
N ILE A 437 8.64 15.39 8.45
CA ILE A 437 7.64 15.11 7.43
C ILE A 437 6.85 13.90 7.88
N VAL A 438 5.55 14.09 8.03
CA VAL A 438 4.61 13.02 8.38
C VAL A 438 3.96 12.52 7.10
N ASP A 439 4.00 11.20 6.89
CA ASP A 439 3.33 10.52 5.79
C ASP A 439 2.33 9.51 6.38
N ASN A 440 1.06 9.82 6.21
CA ASN A 440 -0.09 8.96 6.48
C ASN A 440 -0.78 8.72 5.12
N PRO A 441 -0.47 7.61 4.43
CA PRO A 441 -0.94 7.36 3.07
C PRO A 441 -2.46 7.22 2.93
N GLU A 442 -3.13 6.66 3.95
CA GLU A 442 -4.57 6.42 3.94
C GLU A 442 -5.39 7.57 4.54
N PHE A 443 -4.72 8.60 5.08
CA PHE A 443 -5.36 9.68 5.82
C PHE A 443 -6.26 9.17 6.96
N ASN A 444 -5.84 8.07 7.60
CA ASN A 444 -6.56 7.44 8.70
C ASN A 444 -6.26 8.16 10.04
N ASN A 445 -6.80 7.68 11.16
CA ASN A 445 -6.58 8.36 12.46
C ASN A 445 -5.17 8.12 13.03
N GLY A 446 -4.49 7.03 12.63
CA GLY A 446 -3.09 6.80 12.96
C GLY A 446 -2.27 7.90 12.35
N ASN A 447 -1.68 8.76 13.17
CA ASN A 447 -0.89 9.87 12.66
C ASN A 447 0.24 10.22 13.61
N PHE A 448 1.42 10.52 13.04
CA PHE A 448 2.52 11.07 13.82
C PHE A 448 2.24 12.53 14.16
N GLU A 449 2.43 12.87 15.42
CA GLU A 449 2.31 14.22 15.93
C GLU A 449 3.38 14.53 16.97
N LEU A 450 3.80 15.78 17.01
CA LEU A 450 4.73 16.28 18.00
C LEU A 450 3.96 16.71 19.25
N ILE A 451 4.17 16.00 20.35
CA ILE A 451 3.50 16.27 21.62
C ILE A 451 4.44 16.98 22.61
N SER A 452 3.86 17.73 23.56
CA SER A 452 4.61 18.61 24.47
C SER A 452 5.14 17.94 25.74
N SER A 453 4.85 16.66 25.94
CA SER A 453 5.17 15.91 27.16
C SER A 453 5.18 14.41 26.85
N ASN A 454 5.54 13.59 27.84
CA ASN A 454 5.65 12.14 27.72
C ASN A 454 6.83 11.67 26.84
N GLY A 455 7.76 12.55 26.46
CA GLY A 455 9.08 12.16 25.97
C GLY A 455 9.96 11.61 27.09
N TYR A 456 11.16 11.17 26.72
CA TYR A 456 12.18 10.74 27.66
C TYR A 456 12.58 11.89 28.59
N ASN A 457 12.60 11.66 29.91
CA ASN A 457 12.70 12.75 30.91
C ASN A 457 11.53 13.76 30.88
N ASN A 458 10.36 13.36 30.37
CA ASN A 458 9.18 14.21 30.22
C ASN A 458 9.41 15.44 29.30
N SER A 459 10.20 15.23 28.24
CA SER A 459 10.43 16.14 27.11
C SER A 459 9.26 16.12 26.10
N ARG A 460 9.40 16.91 25.03
CA ARG A 460 8.62 16.77 23.80
C ARG A 460 9.08 15.51 23.06
N CYS A 461 8.18 14.90 22.30
CA CYS A 461 8.52 13.74 21.47
C CYS A 461 7.51 13.58 20.32
N TYR A 462 7.82 12.71 19.36
CA TYR A 462 6.85 12.31 18.36
C TYR A 462 6.05 11.09 18.83
N ARG A 463 4.72 11.18 18.77
CA ARG A 463 3.79 10.10 19.01
C ARG A 463 3.09 9.72 17.72
N LEU A 464 3.06 8.44 17.38
CA LEU A 464 2.08 7.87 16.45
C LEU A 464 0.85 7.44 17.24
N ASP A 465 -0.29 8.11 17.01
CA ASP A 465 -1.53 7.87 17.74
C ASP A 465 -2.37 6.75 17.12
N ASN A 466 -1.97 5.50 17.37
CA ASN A 466 -2.69 4.31 16.92
C ASN A 466 -3.77 3.85 17.89
N PHE A 467 -3.99 4.56 19.01
CA PHE A 467 -5.04 4.26 19.96
C PHE A 467 -6.27 5.13 19.71
N LYS A 468 -7.45 4.52 19.68
CA LYS A 468 -8.73 5.23 19.74
C LYS A 468 -9.64 4.60 20.79
N ASP A 469 -10.22 5.42 21.65
CA ASP A 469 -11.30 4.97 22.53
C ASP A 469 -12.58 4.78 21.70
N VAL A 470 -12.97 3.52 21.53
CA VAL A 470 -14.14 3.10 20.75
C VAL A 470 -15.28 2.61 21.64
N SER A 471 -15.19 2.79 22.96
CA SER A 471 -16.21 2.34 23.92
C SER A 471 -17.59 2.97 23.68
N GLY A 472 -17.63 4.17 23.10
CA GLY A 472 -18.86 4.86 22.68
C GLY A 472 -19.24 4.66 21.21
N ALA A 473 -18.53 3.84 20.45
CA ALA A 473 -18.82 3.63 19.04
C ALA A 473 -20.15 2.89 18.84
N THR A 474 -20.88 3.26 17.78
CA THR A 474 -22.05 2.46 17.35
C THR A 474 -21.55 1.08 16.94
N GLN A 475 -22.20 0.02 17.43
CA GLN A 475 -21.83 -1.36 17.15
C GLN A 475 -21.71 -1.59 15.64
N TYR A 476 -20.60 -2.20 15.21
CA TYR A 476 -20.26 -2.46 13.80
C TYR A 476 -20.10 -1.24 12.89
N SER A 477 -19.99 -0.03 13.46
CA SER A 477 -19.51 1.13 12.70
C SER A 477 -18.02 1.02 12.39
N PRO A 478 -17.48 1.78 11.40
CA PRO A 478 -16.04 1.86 11.19
C PRO A 478 -15.27 2.24 12.46
N ALA A 479 -15.87 3.08 13.32
CA ALA A 479 -15.27 3.42 14.61
C ALA A 479 -15.22 2.21 15.57
N TYR A 480 -16.23 1.35 15.58
CA TYR A 480 -16.24 0.15 16.42
C TYR A 480 -15.14 -0.83 16.03
N PHE A 481 -14.91 -1.00 14.72
CA PHE A 481 -13.87 -1.90 14.22
C PHE A 481 -12.47 -1.29 14.20
N TYR A 482 -12.29 -0.02 14.57
CA TYR A 482 -11.02 0.68 14.44
C TYR A 482 -9.86 -0.10 15.06
N ASN A 483 -9.93 -0.43 16.36
CA ASN A 483 -8.86 -1.17 17.03
C ASN A 483 -8.74 -2.61 16.55
N ASN A 484 -9.78 -3.16 15.93
CA ASN A 484 -9.76 -4.52 15.40
C ASN A 484 -9.16 -4.59 13.99
N ARG A 485 -8.93 -3.43 13.33
CA ARG A 485 -8.55 -3.27 11.91
C ARG A 485 -7.49 -2.20 11.68
N LEU A 486 -6.51 -2.17 12.57
CA LEU A 486 -5.29 -1.39 12.35
C LEU A 486 -4.23 -2.20 11.59
N GLY A 487 -4.40 -3.52 11.51
CA GLY A 487 -3.44 -4.45 10.95
C GLY A 487 -3.08 -4.15 9.51
N GLY A 488 -1.85 -3.70 9.30
CA GLY A 488 -1.32 -3.37 7.99
C GLY A 488 -1.37 -1.89 7.63
N THR A 489 -1.95 -1.01 8.48
CA THR A 489 -1.78 0.43 8.28
C THR A 489 -0.29 0.78 8.37
N VAL A 490 0.12 1.74 7.55
CA VAL A 490 1.51 2.19 7.49
C VAL A 490 1.56 3.69 7.70
N ASP A 491 2.35 4.12 8.69
CA ASP A 491 2.61 5.52 8.96
C ASP A 491 4.10 5.77 9.03
N ALA A 492 4.54 6.92 8.53
CA ALA A 492 5.95 7.25 8.53
C ALA A 492 6.24 8.66 9.01
N LEU A 493 7.38 8.77 9.71
CA LEU A 493 7.98 10.01 10.15
C LEU A 493 9.37 10.14 9.52
N THR A 494 9.62 11.20 8.78
CA THR A 494 10.89 11.44 8.11
C THR A 494 11.60 12.66 8.68
N THR A 495 12.89 12.51 8.97
CA THR A 495 13.74 13.59 9.49
C THR A 495 13.92 14.73 8.48
N PRO A 496 14.33 15.92 8.96
CA PRO A 496 15.06 16.89 8.15
C PRO A 496 16.28 16.24 7.47
N SER A 497 16.82 16.92 6.47
CA SER A 497 17.96 16.45 5.68
C SER A 497 19.32 16.80 6.29
N PHE A 498 20.29 15.92 6.06
CA PHE A 498 21.65 16.04 6.54
C PHE A 498 22.62 16.00 5.36
N ASP A 499 23.60 16.90 5.37
CA ASP A 499 24.76 16.87 4.49
C ASP A 499 25.90 16.12 5.17
N PHE A 500 26.23 14.94 4.65
CA PHE A 500 27.33 14.11 5.09
C PHE A 500 28.52 14.10 4.12
N ALA A 501 28.60 15.03 3.17
CA ALA A 501 29.67 15.06 2.18
C ALA A 501 31.09 15.05 2.81
N THR A 502 31.22 15.59 4.03
CA THR A 502 32.47 15.62 4.81
C THR A 502 32.39 14.83 6.12
N THR A 503 31.42 13.91 6.26
CA THR A 503 31.22 13.11 7.48
C THR A 503 31.45 11.64 7.20
N THR A 504 32.31 10.99 7.99
CA THR A 504 32.53 9.54 7.93
C THR A 504 32.08 8.86 9.21
N ASN A 505 31.90 7.53 9.15
CA ASN A 505 31.43 6.72 10.28
C ASN A 505 30.12 7.23 10.89
N VAL A 506 29.14 7.58 10.05
CA VAL A 506 27.84 8.06 10.54
C VAL A 506 27.13 6.94 11.29
N GLU A 507 26.80 7.22 12.55
CA GLU A 507 26.01 6.37 13.43
C GLU A 507 24.75 7.13 13.83
N VAL A 508 23.60 6.51 13.64
CA VAL A 508 22.31 7.06 14.04
C VAL A 508 21.80 6.25 15.21
N SER A 509 21.37 6.92 16.26
CA SER A 509 20.65 6.32 17.38
C SER A 509 19.38 7.11 17.68
N PHE A 510 18.39 6.42 18.23
CA PHE A 510 17.12 7.02 18.62
C PHE A 510 16.52 6.25 19.79
N LYS A 511 15.68 6.93 20.57
CA LYS A 511 14.87 6.31 21.60
C LYS A 511 13.48 6.00 21.07
N TYR A 512 12.92 4.89 21.54
CA TYR A 512 11.54 4.53 21.28
C TYR A 512 10.90 3.92 22.53
N ALA A 513 9.59 4.16 22.68
CA ALA A 513 8.74 3.51 23.67
C ALA A 513 7.46 3.03 22.98
N TYR A 514 7.09 1.78 23.26
CA TYR A 514 5.96 1.10 22.64
C TYR A 514 5.35 0.06 23.57
N ALA A 515 4.02 -0.06 23.52
CA ALA A 515 3.23 -1.13 24.10
C ALA A 515 2.36 -1.76 23.01
N THR A 516 1.89 -2.98 23.25
CA THR A 516 0.94 -3.68 22.36
C THR A 516 -0.31 -4.06 23.15
N ASN A 517 -1.40 -4.39 22.47
CA ASN A 517 -2.57 -5.03 23.07
C ASN A 517 -2.50 -6.57 22.96
N ALA A 518 -1.51 -7.11 22.24
CA ALA A 518 -1.29 -8.53 22.10
C ALA A 518 -0.85 -9.13 23.45
N ILE A 519 -1.30 -10.36 23.72
CA ILE A 519 -0.91 -11.13 24.90
C ILE A 519 0.04 -12.25 24.49
N GLU A 520 -0.20 -12.87 23.34
CA GLU A 520 0.65 -13.92 22.78
C GLU A 520 1.72 -13.32 21.87
N LEU A 521 2.92 -13.92 21.89
CA LEU A 521 4.05 -13.47 21.05
C LEU A 521 3.76 -13.59 19.55
N ALA A 522 2.91 -14.54 19.15
CA ALA A 522 2.54 -14.74 17.75
C ALA A 522 1.70 -13.58 17.18
N ASP A 523 0.98 -12.85 18.03
CA ASP A 523 0.11 -11.75 17.64
C ASP A 523 0.85 -10.39 17.60
N MET A 524 2.07 -10.33 18.16
CA MET A 524 2.95 -9.16 18.13
C MET A 524 3.62 -9.01 16.75
N THR A 525 2.81 -8.63 15.76
CA THR A 525 3.20 -8.54 14.34
C THR A 525 3.60 -7.14 13.91
N GLU A 526 3.59 -6.16 14.81
CA GLU A 526 3.98 -4.78 14.54
C GLU A 526 5.45 -4.68 14.15
N VAL A 527 5.76 -3.74 13.26
CA VAL A 527 7.11 -3.54 12.73
C VAL A 527 7.46 -2.07 12.67
N LEU A 528 8.57 -1.68 13.30
CA LEU A 528 9.23 -0.41 13.08
C LEU A 528 10.45 -0.62 12.19
N LYS A 529 10.42 -0.06 10.98
CA LYS A 529 11.55 -0.04 10.04
C LYS A 529 12.16 1.35 9.99
N VAL A 530 13.48 1.40 9.94
CA VAL A 530 14.22 2.64 9.71
C VAL A 530 14.97 2.56 8.40
N TYR A 531 14.74 3.55 7.55
CA TYR A 531 15.36 3.68 6.24
C TYR A 531 16.26 4.91 6.18
N SER A 532 17.24 4.90 5.28
CA SER A 532 17.95 6.11 4.83
C SER A 532 17.66 6.39 3.36
N SER A 533 17.48 7.65 3.00
CA SER A 533 17.48 8.12 1.61
C SER A 533 18.63 9.08 1.39
N LYS A 534 19.25 9.06 0.19
CA LYS A 534 20.33 9.99 -0.22
C LYS A 534 19.88 10.99 -1.30
N ASN A 535 18.63 10.89 -1.75
CA ASN A 535 18.09 11.59 -2.90
C ASN A 535 16.73 12.22 -2.57
N CYS A 536 16.66 12.93 -1.45
CA CYS A 536 15.46 13.64 -0.99
C CYS A 536 14.22 12.75 -0.84
N GLY A 537 14.39 11.46 -0.50
CA GLY A 537 13.26 10.54 -0.29
C GLY A 537 12.72 9.85 -1.54
N GLN A 538 13.38 9.99 -2.70
CA GLN A 538 12.96 9.29 -3.92
C GLN A 538 13.22 7.78 -3.87
N SER A 539 14.33 7.37 -3.24
CA SER A 539 14.61 5.97 -2.94
C SER A 539 15.09 5.78 -1.51
N TRP A 540 14.78 4.60 -0.96
CA TRP A 540 14.99 4.26 0.44
C TRP A 540 15.79 2.97 0.58
N THR A 541 16.78 2.98 1.47
CA THR A 541 17.57 1.79 1.84
C THR A 541 17.27 1.42 3.28
N LEU A 542 16.84 0.18 3.52
CA LEU A 542 16.55 -0.32 4.87
C LEU A 542 17.84 -0.37 5.71
N ARG A 543 17.76 0.13 6.95
CA ARG A 543 18.88 0.17 7.91
C ARG A 543 18.63 -0.65 9.17
N LYS A 544 17.40 -0.61 9.67
CA LYS A 544 17.02 -1.32 10.90
C LYS A 544 15.58 -1.80 10.78
N THR A 545 15.31 -2.97 11.35
CA THR A 545 13.96 -3.49 11.60
C THR A 545 13.90 -3.84 13.08
N ILE A 546 12.84 -3.40 13.76
CA ILE A 546 12.53 -3.71 15.15
C ILE A 546 11.09 -4.26 15.15
N THR A 547 10.89 -5.47 15.68
CA THR A 547 9.59 -6.16 15.60
C THR A 547 9.42 -7.13 16.76
N GLY A 548 8.19 -7.63 16.96
CA GLY A 548 7.85 -8.57 18.02
C GLY A 548 8.28 -8.08 19.40
N ALA A 549 8.83 -8.99 20.21
CA ALA A 549 9.26 -8.69 21.56
C ALA A 549 10.38 -7.62 21.65
N GLU A 550 11.18 -7.41 20.59
CA GLU A 550 12.20 -6.35 20.57
C GLU A 550 11.53 -4.97 20.57
N LEU A 551 10.44 -4.81 19.83
CA LEU A 551 9.69 -3.56 19.73
C LEU A 551 8.91 -3.26 21.01
N VAL A 552 8.33 -4.27 21.64
CA VAL A 552 7.49 -4.10 22.84
C VAL A 552 8.36 -3.77 24.06
N THR A 553 8.27 -2.51 24.51
CA THR A 553 9.04 -1.97 25.64
C THR A 553 8.30 -2.00 26.98
N ALA A 554 6.97 -1.90 26.95
CA ALA A 554 6.13 -1.75 28.14
C ALA A 554 5.18 -2.95 28.39
N GLY A 555 5.14 -3.93 27.48
CA GLY A 555 4.29 -5.11 27.57
C GLY A 555 2.89 -4.89 26.99
N SER A 556 1.94 -5.75 27.42
CA SER A 556 0.54 -5.71 26.98
C SER A 556 -0.28 -4.68 27.77
N PHE A 557 -1.13 -3.91 27.09
CA PHE A 557 -1.91 -2.80 27.68
C PHE A 557 -3.45 -2.96 27.56
N GLY A 558 -3.96 -4.10 27.12
CA GLY A 558 -5.38 -4.45 27.23
C GLY A 558 -6.37 -3.44 26.63
N TYR A 559 -6.07 -2.92 25.43
CA TYR A 559 -6.84 -1.88 24.75
C TYR A 559 -7.03 -0.60 25.58
N GLN A 560 -6.01 -0.25 26.37
CA GLN A 560 -5.91 1.04 27.06
C GLN A 560 -4.89 1.92 26.35
N ASN A 561 -5.06 3.24 26.46
CA ASN A 561 -4.11 4.21 25.91
C ASN A 561 -2.73 4.03 26.57
N PHE A 562 -1.71 3.67 25.80
CA PHE A 562 -0.34 3.64 26.29
C PHE A 562 0.28 5.03 26.31
N VAL A 563 0.78 5.42 27.48
CA VAL A 563 1.55 6.65 27.69
C VAL A 563 2.81 6.31 28.50
N PRO A 564 4.03 6.60 28.01
CA PRO A 564 5.27 6.27 28.70
C PRO A 564 5.53 7.21 29.88
N ASN A 565 4.98 6.87 31.06
CA ASN A 565 5.10 7.66 32.28
C ASN A 565 6.42 7.42 33.07
N SER A 566 7.33 6.62 32.53
CA SER A 566 8.61 6.28 33.16
C SER A 566 9.69 6.06 32.11
N ASN A 567 10.91 6.52 32.40
CA ASN A 567 12.08 6.31 31.55
C ASN A 567 12.42 4.82 31.33
N ASN A 568 11.92 3.91 32.17
CA ASN A 568 12.14 2.47 32.02
C ASN A 568 11.40 1.88 30.81
N PHE A 569 10.41 2.59 30.25
CA PHE A 569 9.73 2.18 29.02
C PHE A 569 10.50 2.54 27.75
N TRP A 570 11.61 3.27 27.85
CA TRP A 570 12.35 3.72 26.69
C TRP A 570 13.53 2.79 26.39
N ARG A 571 13.65 2.36 25.15
CA ARG A 571 14.81 1.64 24.63
C ARG A 571 15.56 2.51 23.62
N THR A 572 16.84 2.25 23.44
CA THR A 572 17.67 2.90 22.41
C THR A 572 17.97 1.90 21.32
N ALA A 573 17.75 2.30 20.07
CA ALA A 573 18.20 1.55 18.89
C ALA A 573 19.24 2.38 18.14
N SER A 574 20.15 1.70 17.46
CA SER A 574 21.14 2.34 16.59
C SER A 574 21.42 1.54 15.32
N PHE A 575 21.99 2.22 14.33
CA PHE A 575 22.48 1.67 13.07
C PHE A 575 23.53 2.60 12.45
N THR A 576 24.32 2.07 11.53
CA THR A 576 25.34 2.84 10.80
C THR A 576 24.89 3.17 9.38
N VAL A 577 25.41 4.26 8.84
CA VAL A 577 25.09 4.75 7.50
C VAL A 577 26.39 4.94 6.73
N PRO A 578 26.65 4.13 5.68
CA PRO A 578 27.79 4.34 4.81
C PRO A 578 27.65 5.66 4.04
N THR A 579 28.65 6.54 4.16
CA THR A 579 28.66 7.85 3.52
C THR A 579 29.55 7.91 2.28
N THR A 580 29.21 8.79 1.36
CA THR A 580 30.07 9.21 0.24
C THR A 580 30.04 10.73 0.12
N VAL A 581 31.00 11.31 -0.61
CA VAL A 581 31.10 12.76 -0.85
C VAL A 581 29.90 13.38 -1.59
N GLN A 582 28.93 12.57 -2.02
CA GLN A 582 27.71 13.00 -2.72
C GLN A 582 26.49 13.05 -1.80
N ASP A 583 26.63 12.70 -0.52
CA ASP A 583 25.52 12.55 0.42
C ASP A 583 25.07 13.90 1.02
N ALA A 584 24.65 14.85 0.17
CA ALA A 584 24.23 16.18 0.60
C ALA A 584 22.77 16.27 1.08
N HIS A 585 21.96 15.22 0.90
CA HIS A 585 20.51 15.23 1.19
C HIS A 585 20.04 13.98 1.92
N THR A 586 20.85 13.50 2.86
CA THR A 586 20.53 12.26 3.57
C THR A 586 19.34 12.49 4.52
N ARG A 587 18.35 11.59 4.51
CA ARG A 587 17.20 11.61 5.43
C ARG A 587 16.97 10.23 6.03
N PHE A 588 16.36 10.20 7.21
CA PHE A 588 15.95 8.96 7.86
C PHE A 588 14.43 8.88 7.96
N LYS A 589 13.84 7.75 7.57
CA LYS A 589 12.40 7.49 7.67
C LYS A 589 12.14 6.38 8.66
N PHE A 590 11.32 6.67 9.66
CA PHE A 590 10.77 5.75 10.64
C PHE A 590 9.39 5.34 10.14
N GLU A 591 9.27 4.12 9.65
CA GLU A 591 8.03 3.57 9.09
C GLU A 591 7.50 2.50 10.04
N PHE A 592 6.28 2.70 10.53
CA PHE A 592 5.60 1.78 11.41
C PHE A 592 4.48 1.07 10.66
N THR A 593 4.47 -0.26 10.72
CA THR A 593 3.35 -1.08 10.27
C THR A 593 2.63 -1.61 11.49
N ALA A 594 1.36 -1.25 11.64
CA ALA A 594 0.53 -1.66 12.75
C ALA A 594 0.01 -3.10 12.61
N SER A 595 -0.33 -3.72 13.74
CA SER A 595 -1.16 -4.92 13.83
C SER A 595 -2.55 -4.52 14.36
N ASP A 596 -3.51 -5.44 14.35
CA ASP A 596 -4.80 -5.26 15.04
C ASP A 596 -4.66 -5.14 16.56
N PHE A 597 -3.45 -5.30 17.09
CA PHE A 597 -3.13 -5.12 18.49
C PHE A 597 -2.28 -3.88 18.74
N ALA A 598 -2.11 -3.00 17.74
CA ALA A 598 -1.26 -1.84 17.88
C ALA A 598 -1.71 -0.89 18.99
N ASN A 599 -0.73 -0.19 19.56
CA ASN A 599 -0.95 0.92 20.47
C ASN A 599 -0.04 2.10 20.06
N ASN A 600 0.00 3.15 20.88
CA ASN A 600 0.78 4.34 20.57
C ASN A 600 2.30 4.06 20.56
N LEU A 601 2.98 4.50 19.50
CA LEU A 601 4.44 4.48 19.40
C LEU A 601 4.99 5.88 19.71
N TYR A 602 6.04 5.94 20.51
CA TYR A 602 6.74 7.18 20.84
C TYR A 602 8.19 7.12 20.36
N LEU A 603 8.68 8.19 19.75
CA LEU A 603 10.04 8.38 19.25
C LEU A 603 10.65 9.63 19.87
N ASP A 604 11.89 9.52 20.35
CA ASP A 604 12.61 10.61 21.00
C ASP A 604 14.14 10.53 20.74
N ASP A 605 14.87 11.60 21.05
CA ASP A 605 16.34 11.66 21.05
C ASP A 605 16.98 11.07 19.78
N ILE A 606 16.66 11.61 18.60
CA ILE A 606 17.28 11.19 17.33
C ILE A 606 18.67 11.83 17.23
N ASN A 607 19.69 11.01 17.48
CA ASN A 607 21.08 11.40 17.49
C ASN A 607 21.80 10.87 16.25
N VAL A 608 22.30 11.79 15.43
CA VAL A 608 23.14 11.50 14.28
C VAL A 608 24.58 11.88 14.63
N GLY A 609 25.38 10.89 14.96
CA GLY A 609 26.81 11.01 15.20
C GLY A 609 27.63 10.75 13.93
N GLY A 610 28.90 11.14 13.98
CA GLY A 610 29.87 10.88 12.91
C GLY A 610 31.17 11.62 13.17
N ILE A 611 32.21 11.25 12.44
CA ILE A 611 33.48 11.96 12.45
C ILE A 611 33.41 12.98 11.32
N LEU A 612 33.41 14.26 11.69
CA LEU A 612 33.66 15.33 10.74
C LEU A 612 35.10 15.20 10.29
N GLU A 613 35.29 14.72 9.06
CA GLU A 613 36.60 14.78 8.47
C GLU A 613 36.85 16.24 8.08
N VAL A 614 37.79 16.85 8.78
CA VAL A 614 38.62 17.88 8.16
C VAL A 614 39.53 17.13 7.18
N SER A 615 38.96 16.56 6.13
CA SER A 615 39.76 16.46 4.92
C SER A 615 39.96 17.92 4.53
N PRO A 616 41.19 18.49 4.59
CA PRO A 616 41.45 19.58 3.68
C PRO A 616 41.07 18.98 2.35
N ILE A 617 40.15 19.62 1.65
CA ILE A 617 39.83 19.26 0.29
C ILE A 617 41.18 18.98 -0.38
N GLU A 618 41.53 17.70 -0.62
CA GLU A 618 42.68 17.34 -1.43
C GLU A 618 42.23 17.57 -2.89
N LEU A 619 41.89 18.82 -3.20
CA LEU A 619 42.08 19.36 -4.54
C LEU A 619 43.60 19.46 -4.68
N GLY A 620 44.15 18.53 -5.45
CA GLY A 620 45.55 18.14 -5.41
C GLY A 620 46.56 19.30 -5.52
N ASN A 621 47.71 19.12 -4.87
CA ASN A 621 48.98 19.80 -5.15
C ASN A 621 48.90 21.29 -5.59
N ASP A 622 48.12 22.10 -4.88
CA ASP A 622 47.88 23.49 -5.27
C ASP A 622 49.09 24.42 -5.12
N PHE A 623 50.10 24.00 -4.36
CA PHE A 623 51.37 24.71 -4.22
C PHE A 623 52.50 23.81 -3.71
N THR A 624 53.75 24.12 -4.02
CA THR A 624 54.96 23.45 -3.50
C THR A 624 55.70 24.37 -2.54
N VAL A 625 56.45 23.78 -1.61
CA VAL A 625 57.31 24.52 -0.67
C VAL A 625 58.69 23.89 -0.71
N TYR A 626 59.72 24.68 -0.96
CA TYR A 626 61.09 24.19 -0.99
C TYR A 626 62.11 25.27 -0.55
N PRO A 627 63.25 24.85 0.02
CA PRO A 627 63.54 23.49 0.50
C PRO A 627 62.67 23.15 1.73
N ASN A 628 62.27 21.89 1.89
CA ASN A 628 61.56 21.42 3.09
C ASN A 628 61.94 19.94 3.35
N PRO A 629 62.73 19.64 4.40
CA PRO A 629 63.16 20.54 5.48
C PRO A 629 64.12 21.65 5.00
N SER A 630 64.09 22.79 5.68
CA SER A 630 64.95 23.98 5.44
C SER A 630 65.90 24.18 6.62
N SER A 631 67.10 24.72 6.39
CA SER A 631 67.98 25.20 7.47
C SER A 631 67.56 26.61 7.95
N THR A 632 68.02 27.03 9.13
CA THR A 632 67.78 28.40 9.64
C THR A 632 68.38 29.51 8.75
N GLU A 633 69.24 29.17 7.80
CA GLU A 633 69.84 30.10 6.83
C GLU A 633 69.18 30.03 5.44
N ASP A 634 68.22 29.12 5.23
CA ASP A 634 67.63 28.88 3.91
C ASP A 634 66.48 29.86 3.60
N GLU A 635 66.41 30.28 2.33
CA GLU A 635 65.25 30.96 1.78
C GLU A 635 64.14 29.95 1.43
N ILE A 636 63.01 30.04 2.10
CA ILE A 636 61.87 29.15 1.93
C ILE A 636 60.93 29.75 0.89
N THR A 637 60.77 29.05 -0.24
CA THR A 637 59.93 29.50 -1.35
C THR A 637 58.67 28.66 -1.45
N VAL A 638 57.55 29.33 -1.65
CA VAL A 638 56.24 28.76 -1.94
C VAL A 638 55.91 29.03 -3.41
N SER A 639 55.66 27.97 -4.18
CA SER A 639 55.38 28.07 -5.62
C SER A 639 53.99 27.56 -5.97
N PHE A 640 53.20 28.35 -6.68
CA PHE A 640 51.82 28.02 -7.04
C PHE A 640 51.32 28.79 -8.25
N TYR A 641 50.29 28.27 -8.93
CA TYR A 641 49.54 29.05 -9.91
C TYR A 641 48.44 29.85 -9.21
N ASN A 642 48.38 31.16 -9.47
CA ASN A 642 47.30 32.02 -8.98
C ASN A 642 46.24 32.20 -10.07
N ASP A 643 44.97 32.00 -9.71
CA ASP A 643 43.86 32.00 -10.67
C ASP A 643 43.37 33.43 -10.98
N ALA A 644 42.13 33.58 -11.48
CA ALA A 644 41.53 34.86 -11.82
C ALA A 644 41.10 35.70 -10.59
N HIS A 645 41.36 35.23 -9.36
CA HIS A 645 41.04 35.93 -8.11
C HIS A 645 42.31 36.13 -7.26
N PRO A 646 42.38 37.20 -6.45
CA PRO A 646 43.46 37.36 -5.48
C PRO A 646 43.51 36.20 -4.50
N SER A 647 44.71 35.84 -4.06
CA SER A 647 44.93 34.87 -2.99
C SER A 647 45.82 35.46 -1.91
N LYS A 648 45.86 34.78 -0.77
CA LYS A 648 46.63 35.19 0.39
C LYS A 648 47.44 33.99 0.87
N VAL A 649 48.72 34.21 1.15
CA VAL A 649 49.61 33.19 1.74
C VAL A 649 49.95 33.61 3.17
N VAL A 650 49.73 32.72 4.13
CA VAL A 650 49.94 32.97 5.56
C VAL A 650 50.87 31.93 6.15
N LEU A 651 51.88 32.38 6.88
CA LEU A 651 52.80 31.55 7.64
C LEU A 651 52.41 31.57 9.12
N TYR A 652 52.30 30.39 9.73
CA TYR A 652 51.94 30.17 11.12
C TYR A 652 53.05 29.44 11.88
N ASP A 653 53.16 29.70 13.18
CA ASP A 653 53.91 28.84 14.10
C ASP A 653 53.13 27.56 14.45
N ALA A 654 53.76 26.64 15.19
CA ALA A 654 53.16 25.37 15.58
C ALA A 654 51.93 25.47 16.49
N ILE A 655 51.68 26.64 17.09
CA ILE A 655 50.54 26.89 17.99
C ILE A 655 49.48 27.80 17.34
N GLY A 656 49.65 28.15 16.06
CA GLY A 656 48.66 28.86 15.25
C GLY A 656 48.79 30.38 15.21
N ASN A 657 49.87 30.96 15.75
CA ASN A 657 50.09 32.41 15.61
C ASN A 657 50.59 32.75 14.20
N VAL A 658 50.08 33.83 13.63
CA VAL A 658 50.52 34.35 12.33
C VAL A 658 51.90 34.99 12.46
N ILE A 659 52.88 34.46 11.73
CA ILE A 659 54.25 34.97 11.63
C ILE A 659 54.37 35.98 10.49
N ALA A 660 53.76 35.66 9.33
CA ALA A 660 53.79 36.51 8.15
C ALA A 660 52.57 36.27 7.26
N GLN A 661 52.17 37.28 6.50
CA GLN A 661 51.07 37.22 5.54
C GLN A 661 51.44 37.97 4.27
N PHE A 662 51.05 37.42 3.12
CA PHE A 662 51.34 37.94 1.80
C PHE A 662 50.06 37.95 0.95
N GLU A 663 49.64 39.13 0.51
CA GLU A 663 48.54 39.28 -0.45
C GLU A 663 49.07 39.16 -1.87
N ILE A 664 48.38 38.38 -2.70
CA ILE A 664 48.82 37.99 -4.04
C ILE A 664 47.77 38.45 -5.03
N THR A 665 48.03 39.60 -5.64
CA THR A 665 47.14 40.25 -6.61
C THR A 665 47.49 39.94 -8.05
N ASN A 666 48.60 39.23 -8.30
CA ASN A 666 49.01 38.81 -9.63
C ASN A 666 48.20 37.61 -10.09
N LEU A 667 47.36 37.79 -11.12
CA LEU A 667 46.36 36.80 -11.55
C LEU A 667 46.83 36.01 -12.78
N ASN A 668 46.31 34.80 -12.95
CA ASN A 668 46.53 33.90 -14.11
C ASN A 668 48.01 33.63 -14.43
N GLN A 669 48.86 33.52 -13.40
CA GLN A 669 50.28 33.25 -13.57
C GLN A 669 50.85 32.42 -12.42
N GLU A 670 52.03 31.84 -12.66
CA GLU A 670 52.80 31.17 -11.61
C GLU A 670 53.47 32.20 -10.69
N ILE A 671 53.39 31.94 -9.39
CA ILE A 671 53.90 32.75 -8.31
C ILE A 671 54.97 31.94 -7.59
N ASN A 672 56.14 32.54 -7.42
CA ASN A 672 57.22 32.02 -6.58
C ASN A 672 57.47 33.05 -5.47
N LEU A 673 56.99 32.74 -4.27
CA LEU A 673 57.00 33.63 -3.13
C LEU A 673 58.02 33.14 -2.09
N ASN A 674 59.08 33.92 -1.86
CA ASN A 674 59.95 33.68 -0.71
C ASN A 674 59.25 34.17 0.55
N ILE A 675 58.78 33.22 1.38
CA ILE A 675 58.03 33.50 2.61
C ILE A 675 58.93 33.71 3.83
N SER A 676 60.22 33.36 3.77
CA SER A 676 61.18 33.58 4.87
C SER A 676 62.05 34.82 4.66
N LYS A 677 61.81 35.60 3.60
CA LYS A 677 62.60 36.80 3.30
C LYS A 677 62.53 37.80 4.45
N ASN A 678 63.68 38.07 5.07
CA ASN A 678 63.84 38.92 6.26
C ASN A 678 63.17 38.38 7.55
N LEU A 679 62.84 37.09 7.61
CA LEU A 679 62.36 36.43 8.82
C LEU A 679 63.48 35.56 9.39
N ASN A 680 63.80 35.73 10.67
CA ASN A 680 64.67 34.81 11.39
C ASN A 680 63.79 33.71 12.01
N LEU A 681 63.53 32.65 11.24
CA LEU A 681 62.78 31.50 11.72
C LEU A 681 63.70 30.59 12.55
N ASP A 682 63.36 30.41 13.82
CA ASP A 682 64.03 29.43 14.68
C ASP A 682 63.76 28.01 14.21
N ALA A 683 64.64 27.07 14.56
CA ALA A 683 64.39 25.66 14.26
C ALA A 683 63.11 25.17 14.96
N GLY A 684 62.21 24.59 14.18
CA GLY A 684 60.86 24.28 14.63
C GLY A 684 59.95 23.82 13.50
N CYS A 685 58.69 23.55 13.87
CA CYS A 685 57.64 23.19 12.94
C CYS A 685 56.78 24.43 12.66
N TYR A 686 56.50 24.67 11.39
CA TYR A 686 55.68 25.80 10.92
C TYR A 686 54.63 25.28 9.93
N PHE A 687 53.59 26.08 9.68
CA PHE A 687 52.56 25.78 8.69
C PHE A 687 52.39 26.96 7.76
N VAL A 688 52.35 26.72 6.45
CA VAL A 688 51.97 27.73 5.47
C VAL A 688 50.61 27.38 4.89
N ALA A 689 49.72 28.37 4.78
CA ALA A 689 48.42 28.22 4.15
C ALA A 689 48.24 29.22 3.00
N LYS A 690 47.57 28.77 1.93
CA LYS A 690 47.09 29.58 0.81
C LYS A 690 45.56 29.66 0.92
N GLU A 691 45.06 30.86 1.12
CA GLU A 691 43.64 31.22 1.14
C GLU A 691 43.27 31.78 -0.25
N SER A 692 42.29 31.18 -0.91
CA SER A 692 41.69 31.70 -2.14
C SER A 692 40.17 31.70 -2.02
N LYS A 693 39.47 32.29 -3.02
CA LYS A 693 38.02 32.21 -3.12
C LYS A 693 37.50 30.76 -3.31
N THR A 694 38.36 29.88 -3.82
CA THR A 694 38.04 28.49 -4.15
C THR A 694 38.36 27.51 -3.02
N GLY A 695 39.10 27.93 -2.00
CA GLY A 695 39.37 27.09 -0.82
C GLY A 695 40.59 27.54 0.00
N LEU A 696 40.91 26.73 1.02
CA LEU A 696 42.09 26.86 1.87
C LEU A 696 42.97 25.63 1.70
N SER A 697 44.23 25.82 1.34
CA SER A 697 45.24 24.75 1.20
C SER A 697 46.39 25.00 2.17
N SER A 698 46.91 23.99 2.88
CA SER A 698 48.04 24.18 3.82
C SER A 698 49.11 23.10 3.72
N LYS A 699 50.37 23.47 4.04
CA LYS A 699 51.53 22.56 4.09
C LYS A 699 52.40 22.81 5.31
N ARG A 700 52.93 21.72 5.89
CA ARG A 700 53.89 21.76 6.99
C ARG A 700 55.30 22.06 6.49
N ILE A 701 56.03 22.91 7.20
CA ILE A 701 57.43 23.28 6.97
C ILE A 701 58.24 22.87 8.19
N VAL A 702 59.39 22.23 7.98
CA VAL A 702 60.32 21.86 9.05
C VAL A 702 61.60 22.66 8.89
N VAL A 703 61.91 23.53 9.86
CA VAL A 703 63.17 24.27 9.92
C VAL A 703 64.11 23.58 10.91
N ILE A 704 65.28 23.16 10.47
CA ILE A 704 66.29 22.48 11.29
C ILE A 704 67.45 23.42 11.61
N LYS A 705 68.04 23.26 12.80
CA LYS A 705 69.35 23.89 13.09
C LYS A 705 70.38 23.23 12.18
N LYS A 706 71.18 24.06 11.52
CA LYS A 706 72.32 23.58 10.74
C LYS A 706 73.40 23.01 11.64
#